data_AF-A0A7H8QLN7-F1
#
_entry.id   AF-A0A7H8QLN7-F1
#
_cell.length_a   1.000
_cell.length_b   1.000
_cell.length_c   1.000
_cell.angle_alpha   90.00
_cell.angle_beta   90.00
_cell.angle_gamma   90.00
#
_symmetry.space_group_name_H-M   'P 1'
#
loop_
_entity.id
_entity.type
_entity.pdbx_description
1 polymer ?
#
loop_
_entity_poly.entity_id
_entity_poly.type
_entity_poly.pdbx_seq_one_letter_code
_entity_poly.pdbx_strand_id
1 'polypeptide(L)'
;MTTPDAFRDAEYFADVSGIPDPGDVADHDHDRDHDNGPDDGPDHAATPARQDLRHAVQKKAKTALIDRLLRELDIVLYCQLAALYYMDCSLLLFALRAIVQMIFFTPKAPPFDPTRNQPFIGAIFGSNLLCMLLHFLFVHPAAGEETRGYLHGGLFIDFVGQKAPVSRFRFLIFDLLILLIHLVMMGLIVERVRMNAGRPTATDGTATVSDETTQDHDAEERGVRRDEENDALPEAMETVLDEALEHTELLAEPGEDDSRQLAKDSHPLDTFSSGGALILDLGLVDVIRDQWSYNPATTSRSAFAPSPEATSFLREHLGIEVGPDGRVLRIQRADSILTSFPDTIKQARRPPQLFLRFNEQSTDGSSQLIRFDIANMASAANHRPRQKRKLFPSTSGSNNDLILEPGSAQAAPAFPLVSFLWGARAGTSQWISLPLILMAVGLFRWAVSLWGYSGFQSPPMHGDFEAQRHWMELTTHLPLTKWYFYDLQYWGLDYPPLTAYHSWLLGKIGSRVDPAFFALDTSRGIEDPLLKLYMRATVIVSEFLVYIPAVVLFVRRYARLHGSPAWSTSIALVAILMQPATILIDHGHFQYNTVMLGLVVASIESILTGRWPLACAFFVASLGFKQMALYYAPIMFSFLLGSCLFPRIRIGRLLSIALATIAAFVILLAPFVVVSLHEWRQGSPAPDTIPPIMQNIPIELDRNAWYYAPILHLSQIIHRIFPFARGLFEDKVANAWCAIHTFYKLNRFPSDKLQQVSLGATLGSILLPCLVIFRYPRSQLILPALSSCAWGFFLFSFQVHEKSVLLPLLPMTLLLGGGSGLNKTSRAWIGWANVLGSWTMFPLLKREGLAIPYFVMTLLWAYLLGLPPTSIETYRSRSAKEPTVRILTTLIHFAFYLSMVGWHVLEAFVPPPENKPDLWVVLNALIGASGFALAYLWSVGYLVGQAWTIGTGPSADTAKKTQ
;
A
#
# COMPACT_ATOMS: atom_id res chain seq x y z
N MET A 1 2.24 -38.99 0.51
CA MET A 1 2.16 -37.61 -0.05
C MET A 1 0.73 -37.40 -0.51
N THR A 2 -0.13 -36.77 0.32
CA THR A 2 -1.58 -36.66 0.08
C THR A 2 -2.14 -35.42 0.78
N THR A 3 -1.75 -34.23 0.34
CA THR A 3 -2.35 -32.95 0.79
C THR A 3 -3.10 -32.27 -0.36
N PRO A 4 -4.31 -31.74 -0.13
CA PRO A 4 -5.20 -31.17 -1.15
C PRO A 4 -4.72 -29.84 -1.78
N ASP A 5 -3.56 -29.33 -1.36
CA ASP A 5 -3.02 -28.04 -1.82
C ASP A 5 -2.38 -28.13 -3.22
N ALA A 6 -1.80 -29.27 -3.62
CA ALA A 6 -1.17 -29.42 -4.94
C ALA A 6 -2.20 -29.41 -6.09
N PHE A 7 -3.38 -30.01 -5.89
CA PHE A 7 -4.47 -29.98 -6.87
C PHE A 7 -5.07 -28.58 -7.02
N ARG A 8 -5.08 -27.80 -5.95
CA ARG A 8 -5.52 -26.40 -5.97
C ARG A 8 -4.57 -25.50 -6.75
N ASP A 9 -3.27 -25.77 -6.64
CA ASP A 9 -2.25 -25.05 -7.40
C ASP A 9 -2.30 -25.42 -8.90
N ALA A 10 -2.66 -26.65 -9.25
CA ALA A 10 -2.86 -27.09 -10.64
C ALA A 10 -4.14 -26.52 -11.28
N GLU A 11 -5.26 -26.45 -10.55
CA GLU A 11 -6.48 -25.74 -11.02
C GLU A 11 -6.24 -24.23 -11.15
N TYR A 12 -5.51 -23.62 -10.21
CA TYR A 12 -5.13 -22.21 -10.27
C TYR A 12 -4.13 -21.94 -11.42
N PHE A 13 -3.32 -22.93 -11.79
CA PHE A 13 -2.40 -22.88 -12.92
C PHE A 13 -3.15 -22.78 -14.25
N ALA A 14 -4.21 -23.56 -14.47
CA ALA A 14 -5.04 -23.48 -15.68
C ALA A 14 -5.79 -22.14 -15.79
N ASP A 15 -6.36 -21.65 -14.68
CA ASP A 15 -7.14 -20.40 -14.60
C ASP A 15 -6.30 -19.13 -14.85
N VAL A 16 -5.04 -19.09 -14.40
CA VAL A 16 -4.18 -17.89 -14.49
C VAL A 16 -3.38 -17.83 -15.79
N SER A 17 -3.14 -18.96 -16.45
CA SER A 17 -2.36 -19.04 -17.70
C SER A 17 -3.22 -19.05 -18.98
N GLY A 18 -4.55 -19.02 -18.84
CA GLY A 18 -5.50 -19.00 -19.96
C GLY A 18 -5.45 -20.26 -20.82
N ILE A 19 -5.12 -21.41 -20.21
CA ILE A 19 -5.20 -22.72 -20.88
C ILE A 19 -6.70 -23.04 -21.05
N PRO A 20 -7.19 -23.38 -22.26
CA PRO A 20 -8.57 -23.81 -22.44
C PRO A 20 -8.89 -25.00 -21.52
N ASP A 21 -10.01 -24.92 -20.81
CA ASP A 21 -10.48 -26.00 -19.96
C ASP A 21 -10.92 -27.17 -20.85
N PRO A 22 -10.40 -28.40 -20.73
CA PRO A 22 -10.77 -29.50 -21.62
C PRO A 22 -12.24 -29.93 -21.49
N GLY A 23 -12.99 -29.37 -20.53
CA GLY A 23 -14.45 -29.42 -20.50
C GLY A 23 -15.11 -28.86 -21.76
N ASP A 24 -14.45 -27.94 -22.48
CA ASP A 24 -14.91 -27.42 -23.78
C ASP A 24 -14.71 -28.44 -24.93
N VAL A 25 -14.00 -29.55 -24.71
CA VAL A 25 -13.79 -30.62 -25.70
C VAL A 25 -14.82 -31.75 -25.54
N ALA A 26 -15.35 -31.96 -24.34
CA ALA A 26 -16.39 -32.98 -24.09
C ALA A 26 -17.79 -32.54 -24.56
N ASP A 27 -18.05 -31.23 -24.63
CA ASP A 27 -19.34 -30.68 -25.10
C ASP A 27 -19.48 -30.72 -26.64
N HIS A 28 -18.42 -31.09 -27.39
CA HIS A 28 -18.53 -31.25 -28.84
C HIS A 28 -18.98 -32.66 -29.29
N ASP A 29 -18.96 -33.63 -28.38
CA ASP A 29 -19.32 -35.03 -28.67
C ASP A 29 -20.76 -35.39 -28.27
N HIS A 30 -21.46 -34.57 -27.47
CA HIS A 30 -22.85 -34.90 -27.05
C HIS A 30 -23.96 -34.51 -28.04
N ASP A 31 -23.65 -33.75 -29.09
CA ASP A 31 -24.65 -33.23 -30.05
C ASP A 31 -24.65 -33.96 -31.41
N ARG A 32 -23.93 -35.08 -31.57
CA ARG A 32 -23.89 -35.81 -32.86
C ARG A 32 -24.30 -37.29 -32.86
N ASP A 33 -24.52 -37.92 -31.70
CA ASP A 33 -24.84 -39.36 -31.64
C ASP A 33 -26.31 -39.66 -31.34
N HIS A 34 -27.21 -39.06 -32.12
CA HIS A 34 -28.60 -39.51 -32.22
C HIS A 34 -29.06 -39.55 -33.68
N ASP A 35 -28.48 -40.46 -34.48
CA ASP A 35 -29.29 -41.22 -35.45
C ASP A 35 -28.57 -42.48 -36.00
N ASN A 36 -29.30 -43.60 -35.99
CA ASN A 36 -29.13 -44.87 -36.72
C ASN A 36 -28.11 -45.96 -36.26
N GLY A 37 -28.69 -47.06 -35.74
CA GLY A 37 -28.45 -48.45 -36.22
C GLY A 37 -27.27 -49.26 -35.62
N PRO A 38 -27.44 -50.58 -35.33
CA PRO A 38 -26.37 -51.43 -34.81
C PRO A 38 -25.62 -52.13 -35.94
N ASP A 39 -24.28 -51.99 -36.01
CA ASP A 39 -23.44 -52.96 -36.74
C ASP A 39 -21.99 -52.97 -36.21
N ASP A 40 -21.40 -54.16 -36.24
CA ASP A 40 -20.09 -54.56 -35.68
C ASP A 40 -18.87 -54.02 -36.48
N GLY A 41 -17.76 -53.67 -35.79
CA GLY A 41 -16.41 -53.56 -36.42
C GLY A 41 -15.40 -52.62 -35.72
N PRO A 42 -14.06 -52.91 -35.73
CA PRO A 42 -13.11 -52.41 -34.73
C PRO A 42 -12.34 -51.12 -35.07
N ASP A 43 -11.94 -50.41 -34.01
CA ASP A 43 -10.84 -49.43 -33.87
C ASP A 43 -10.78 -48.21 -34.82
N HIS A 44 -11.37 -47.09 -34.39
CA HIS A 44 -11.06 -45.76 -34.93
C HIS A 44 -9.79 -45.16 -34.30
N ALA A 45 -8.77 -44.98 -35.14
CA ALA A 45 -7.56 -44.21 -34.88
C ALA A 45 -7.87 -42.74 -34.52
N ALA A 46 -7.12 -42.17 -33.58
CA ALA A 46 -7.25 -40.77 -33.16
C ALA A 46 -6.99 -39.82 -34.35
N THR A 47 -7.86 -38.84 -34.54
CA THR A 47 -7.76 -37.83 -35.60
C THR A 47 -6.54 -36.90 -35.38
N PRO A 48 -5.80 -36.53 -36.44
CA PRO A 48 -4.59 -35.68 -36.34
C PRO A 48 -4.84 -34.32 -35.65
N ALA A 49 -6.05 -33.76 -35.77
CA ALA A 49 -6.44 -32.53 -35.08
C ALA A 49 -6.47 -32.64 -33.54
N ARG A 50 -6.75 -33.84 -32.98
CA ARG A 50 -6.71 -34.08 -31.52
C ARG A 50 -5.26 -34.10 -31.00
N GLN A 51 -4.31 -34.56 -31.82
CA GLN A 51 -2.88 -34.53 -31.48
C GLN A 51 -2.33 -33.10 -31.53
N ASP A 52 -2.65 -32.32 -32.57
CA ASP A 52 -2.20 -30.93 -32.71
C ASP A 52 -2.65 -30.03 -31.54
N LEU A 53 -3.90 -30.19 -31.10
CA LEU A 53 -4.44 -29.43 -29.95
C LEU A 53 -3.78 -29.85 -28.63
N ARG A 54 -3.54 -31.15 -28.42
CA ARG A 54 -2.81 -31.66 -27.24
C ARG A 54 -1.39 -31.11 -27.20
N HIS A 55 -0.68 -31.08 -28.32
CA HIS A 55 0.65 -30.48 -28.42
C HIS A 55 0.63 -28.97 -28.14
N ALA A 56 -0.38 -28.23 -28.62
CA ALA A 56 -0.52 -26.80 -28.35
C ALA A 56 -0.74 -26.51 -26.84
N VAL A 57 -1.57 -27.32 -26.17
CA VAL A 57 -1.82 -27.22 -24.73
C VAL A 57 -0.55 -27.52 -23.93
N GLN A 58 0.16 -28.61 -24.27
CA GLN A 58 1.42 -28.97 -23.61
C GLN A 58 2.51 -27.90 -23.81
N LYS A 59 2.60 -27.32 -25.01
CA LYS A 59 3.53 -26.22 -25.31
C LYS A 59 3.24 -24.97 -24.48
N LYS A 60 1.96 -24.61 -24.32
CA LYS A 60 1.53 -23.47 -23.50
C LYS A 60 1.80 -23.72 -22.01
N ALA A 61 1.54 -24.94 -21.53
CA ALA A 61 1.85 -25.36 -20.16
C ALA A 61 3.36 -25.32 -19.86
N LYS A 62 4.20 -25.86 -20.75
CA LYS A 62 5.68 -25.80 -20.62
C LYS A 62 6.19 -24.35 -20.61
N THR A 63 5.64 -23.47 -21.44
CA THR A 63 6.01 -22.04 -21.48
C THR A 63 5.64 -21.32 -20.18
N ALA A 64 4.44 -21.57 -19.63
CA ALA A 64 4.00 -20.99 -18.36
C ALA A 64 4.87 -21.46 -17.17
N LEU A 65 5.33 -22.71 -17.20
CA LEU A 65 6.21 -23.28 -16.20
C LEU A 65 7.62 -22.68 -16.26
N ILE A 66 8.16 -22.47 -17.47
CA ILE A 66 9.43 -21.75 -17.67
C ILE A 66 9.33 -20.32 -17.13
N ASP A 67 8.24 -19.61 -17.41
CA ASP A 67 8.03 -18.23 -16.92
C ASP A 67 7.95 -18.14 -15.40
N ARG A 68 7.37 -19.15 -14.75
CA ARG A 68 7.37 -19.28 -13.29
C ARG A 68 8.78 -19.55 -12.76
N LEU A 69 9.48 -20.52 -13.33
CA LEU A 69 10.82 -20.90 -12.91
C LEU A 69 11.81 -19.73 -13.06
N LEU A 70 11.73 -18.98 -14.16
CA LEU A 70 12.52 -17.76 -14.35
C LEU A 70 12.24 -16.71 -13.26
N ARG A 71 10.99 -16.54 -12.84
CA ARG A 71 10.62 -15.61 -11.76
C ARG A 71 11.11 -16.08 -10.39
N GLU A 72 11.03 -17.38 -10.11
CA GLU A 72 11.53 -17.95 -8.85
C GLU A 72 13.07 -17.85 -8.78
N LEU A 73 13.78 -18.14 -9.88
CA LEU A 73 15.23 -17.98 -9.97
C LEU A 73 15.68 -16.52 -9.88
N ASP A 74 14.94 -15.57 -10.46
CA ASP A 74 15.20 -14.13 -10.34
C ASP A 74 15.16 -13.67 -8.88
N ILE A 75 14.17 -14.14 -8.11
CA ILE A 75 14.06 -13.87 -6.66
C ILE A 75 15.25 -14.46 -5.90
N VAL A 76 15.61 -15.71 -6.18
CA VAL A 76 16.76 -16.36 -5.55
C VAL A 76 18.05 -15.59 -5.84
N LEU A 77 18.20 -15.07 -7.07
CA LEU A 77 19.38 -14.31 -7.44
C LEU A 77 19.45 -12.96 -6.70
N TYR A 78 18.35 -12.21 -6.57
CA TYR A 78 18.35 -10.97 -5.77
C TYR A 78 18.63 -11.24 -4.28
N CYS A 79 18.13 -12.34 -3.72
CA CYS A 79 18.50 -12.77 -2.36
C CYS A 79 20.00 -13.05 -2.25
N GLN A 80 20.58 -13.71 -3.25
CA GLN A 80 22.00 -14.01 -3.31
C GLN A 80 22.86 -12.73 -3.45
N LEU A 81 22.41 -11.76 -4.25
CA LEU A 81 23.05 -10.45 -4.36
C LEU A 81 23.02 -9.67 -3.04
N ALA A 82 21.88 -9.70 -2.33
CA ALA A 82 21.77 -9.08 -1.02
C ALA A 82 22.69 -9.74 0.02
N ALA A 83 22.76 -11.08 0.03
CA ALA A 83 23.66 -11.84 0.89
C ALA A 83 25.14 -11.56 0.58
N LEU A 84 25.50 -11.37 -0.70
CA LEU A 84 26.86 -11.06 -1.11
C LEU A 84 27.25 -9.60 -0.79
N TYR A 85 26.35 -8.64 -1.00
CA TYR A 85 26.55 -7.24 -0.62
C TYR A 85 26.78 -7.08 0.88
N TYR A 86 26.07 -7.88 1.68
CA TYR A 86 26.26 -7.91 3.13
C TYR A 86 27.68 -8.33 3.54
N MET A 87 28.35 -9.14 2.72
CA MET A 87 29.72 -9.57 2.96
C MET A 87 30.78 -8.66 2.32
N ASP A 88 30.52 -8.11 1.11
CA ASP A 88 31.50 -7.30 0.35
C ASP A 88 31.41 -5.79 0.62
N CYS A 89 30.24 -5.30 1.09
CA CYS A 89 29.90 -3.89 1.31
C CYS A 89 30.23 -2.95 0.12
N SER A 90 30.30 -3.49 -1.10
CA SER A 90 30.67 -2.82 -2.33
C SER A 90 29.45 -2.50 -3.18
N LEU A 91 29.00 -1.25 -3.09
CA LEU A 91 27.89 -0.74 -3.89
C LEU A 91 28.16 -0.87 -5.40
N LEU A 92 29.43 -0.72 -5.82
CA LEU A 92 29.83 -0.81 -7.23
C LEU A 92 29.62 -2.22 -7.79
N LEU A 93 30.08 -3.26 -7.07
CA LEU A 93 29.95 -4.66 -7.49
C LEU A 93 28.49 -5.13 -7.41
N PHE A 94 27.77 -4.69 -6.38
CA PHE A 94 26.33 -4.89 -6.29
C PHE A 94 25.59 -4.28 -7.49
N ALA A 95 25.88 -3.03 -7.84
CA ALA A 95 25.25 -2.34 -8.97
C ALA A 95 25.56 -3.02 -10.30
N LEU A 96 26.82 -3.43 -10.55
CA LEU A 96 27.21 -4.13 -11.77
C LEU A 96 26.40 -5.44 -11.94
N ARG A 97 26.28 -6.25 -10.88
CA ARG A 97 25.51 -7.50 -10.91
C ARG A 97 24.00 -7.25 -11.06
N ALA A 98 23.46 -6.27 -10.35
CA ALA A 98 22.04 -5.91 -10.42
C ALA A 98 21.63 -5.37 -11.79
N ILE A 99 22.50 -4.59 -12.45
CA ILE A 99 22.27 -4.08 -13.81
C ILE A 99 22.23 -5.23 -14.82
N VAL A 100 23.19 -6.17 -14.75
CA VAL A 100 23.21 -7.34 -15.64
C VAL A 100 21.96 -8.20 -15.43
N GLN A 101 21.56 -8.43 -14.18
CA GLN A 101 20.32 -9.17 -13.87
C GLN A 101 19.09 -8.46 -14.45
N MET A 102 18.96 -7.15 -14.22
CA MET A 102 17.81 -6.35 -14.67
C MET A 102 17.70 -6.27 -16.20
N ILE A 103 18.83 -6.22 -16.91
CA ILE A 103 18.84 -6.11 -18.37
C ILE A 103 18.49 -7.42 -19.05
N PHE A 104 19.11 -8.53 -18.62
CA PHE A 104 19.08 -9.80 -19.37
C PHE A 104 18.15 -10.86 -18.81
N PHE A 105 17.85 -10.84 -17.51
CA PHE A 105 17.21 -11.97 -16.82
C PHE A 105 15.91 -11.62 -16.10
N THR A 106 15.76 -10.40 -15.60
CA THR A 106 14.52 -9.97 -14.92
C THR A 106 13.35 -9.92 -15.93
N PRO A 107 12.25 -10.67 -15.68
CA PRO A 107 11.11 -10.70 -16.59
C PRO A 107 10.46 -9.31 -16.78
N LYS A 108 10.28 -8.87 -18.04
CA LYS A 108 9.63 -7.59 -18.38
C LYS A 108 8.15 -7.77 -18.70
N ALA A 109 7.35 -6.75 -18.42
CA ALA A 109 5.91 -6.73 -18.69
C ALA A 109 5.58 -6.12 -20.07
N PRO A 110 4.54 -6.59 -20.78
CA PRO A 110 4.06 -5.98 -22.02
C PRO A 110 3.70 -4.49 -21.83
N PRO A 111 3.93 -3.60 -22.82
CA PRO A 111 4.28 -3.86 -24.22
C PRO A 111 5.79 -3.97 -24.47
N PHE A 112 6.62 -3.96 -23.41
CA PHE A 112 8.06 -4.17 -23.51
C PHE A 112 8.31 -5.68 -23.64
N ASP A 113 7.90 -6.24 -24.78
CA ASP A 113 8.38 -7.56 -25.18
C ASP A 113 9.91 -7.56 -25.11
N PRO A 114 10.51 -8.68 -24.67
CA PRO A 114 11.95 -8.75 -24.51
C PRO A 114 12.58 -8.28 -25.80
N THR A 115 13.46 -7.27 -25.70
CA THR A 115 14.42 -6.96 -26.74
C THR A 115 14.93 -8.30 -27.25
N ARG A 116 14.70 -8.59 -28.54
CA ARG A 116 15.06 -9.82 -29.25
C ARG A 116 16.57 -10.11 -29.25
N ASN A 117 17.32 -9.38 -28.43
CA ASN A 117 18.71 -9.61 -28.11
C ASN A 117 18.73 -10.75 -27.10
N GLN A 118 19.04 -11.95 -27.60
CA GLN A 118 19.40 -13.09 -26.75
C GLN A 118 20.43 -12.66 -25.69
N PRO A 119 20.40 -13.25 -24.48
CA PRO A 119 21.38 -12.95 -23.43
C PRO A 119 22.81 -13.06 -23.99
N PHE A 120 23.54 -11.94 -24.02
CA PHE A 120 24.89 -11.94 -24.56
C PHE A 120 25.84 -12.63 -23.56
N ILE A 121 26.26 -13.85 -23.91
CA ILE A 121 27.14 -14.69 -23.10
C ILE A 121 28.39 -13.94 -22.65
N GLY A 122 28.95 -13.06 -23.51
CA GLY A 122 30.12 -12.25 -23.19
C GLY A 122 29.87 -11.18 -22.13
N ALA A 123 28.67 -10.61 -22.03
CA ALA A 123 28.33 -9.67 -20.97
C ALA A 123 28.16 -10.40 -19.64
N ILE A 124 27.52 -11.57 -19.65
CA ILE A 124 27.26 -12.38 -18.46
C ILE A 124 28.57 -12.94 -17.90
N PHE A 125 29.38 -13.60 -18.73
CA PHE A 125 30.68 -14.11 -18.30
C PHE A 125 31.65 -12.97 -17.97
N GLY A 126 31.70 -11.92 -18.80
CA GLY A 126 32.59 -10.79 -18.59
C GLY A 126 32.31 -10.07 -17.28
N SER A 127 31.04 -9.81 -16.94
CA SER A 127 30.67 -9.16 -15.68
C SER A 127 30.94 -10.04 -14.47
N ASN A 128 30.61 -11.34 -14.53
CA ASN A 128 30.86 -12.25 -13.41
C ASN A 128 32.36 -12.51 -13.20
N LEU A 129 33.14 -12.66 -14.29
CA LEU A 129 34.59 -12.82 -14.20
C LEU A 129 35.28 -11.55 -13.68
N LEU A 130 34.81 -10.38 -14.10
CA LEU A 130 35.28 -9.11 -13.55
C LEU A 130 34.99 -9.02 -12.05
N CYS A 131 33.77 -9.36 -11.62
CA CYS A 131 33.41 -9.41 -10.20
C CYS A 131 34.31 -10.39 -9.41
N MET A 132 34.52 -11.61 -9.91
CA MET A 132 35.41 -12.59 -9.28
C MET A 132 36.86 -12.11 -9.19
N LEU A 133 37.37 -11.47 -10.25
CA LEU A 133 38.71 -10.92 -10.30
C LEU A 133 38.87 -9.73 -9.33
N LEU A 134 37.86 -8.87 -9.24
CA LEU A 134 37.85 -7.75 -8.29
C LEU A 134 37.78 -8.25 -6.83
N HIS A 135 36.98 -9.27 -6.54
CA HIS A 135 36.97 -9.95 -5.24
C HIS A 135 38.30 -10.66 -4.94
N PHE A 136 39.05 -11.12 -5.95
CA PHE A 136 40.34 -11.77 -5.74
C PHE A 136 41.49 -10.77 -5.53
N LEU A 137 41.50 -9.66 -6.28
CA LEU A 137 42.61 -8.69 -6.32
C LEU A 137 42.53 -7.60 -5.24
N PHE A 138 41.33 -7.13 -4.87
CA PHE A 138 41.19 -6.00 -3.94
C PHE A 138 41.07 -6.46 -2.48
N VAL A 139 41.73 -5.72 -1.59
CA VAL A 139 41.69 -5.93 -0.13
C VAL A 139 40.32 -5.52 0.40
N HIS A 140 39.73 -6.38 1.22
CA HIS A 140 38.34 -6.27 1.68
C HIS A 140 38.25 -5.33 2.88
N PRO A 141 37.09 -4.71 3.14
CA PRO A 141 36.90 -3.92 4.35
C PRO A 141 37.22 -4.80 5.57
N ALA A 142 38.24 -4.41 6.33
CA ALA A 142 38.53 -4.98 7.63
C ALA A 142 37.69 -4.25 8.66
N ALA A 143 36.99 -5.00 9.51
CA ALA A 143 36.30 -4.42 10.65
C ALA A 143 37.35 -3.79 11.58
N GLY A 144 37.29 -2.46 11.75
CA GLY A 144 38.11 -1.75 12.72
C GLY A 144 37.72 -2.12 14.16
N GLU A 145 38.53 -1.71 15.13
CA GLU A 145 38.26 -1.92 16.55
C GLU A 145 36.91 -1.31 16.97
N GLU A 146 36.49 -0.23 16.29
CA GLU A 146 35.22 0.47 16.50
C GLU A 146 33.97 -0.36 16.17
N THR A 147 34.05 -1.33 15.23
CA THR A 147 32.90 -2.19 14.88
C THR A 147 32.93 -3.54 15.58
N ARG A 148 33.77 -3.70 16.62
CA ARG A 148 33.96 -4.94 17.41
C ARG A 148 34.26 -6.18 16.54
N GLY A 149 34.91 -5.99 15.39
CA GLY A 149 35.21 -7.07 14.46
C GLY A 149 34.05 -7.50 13.55
N TYR A 150 32.95 -6.75 13.50
CA TYR A 150 31.81 -7.02 12.60
C TYR A 150 31.74 -5.99 11.46
N LEU A 151 31.51 -6.47 10.23
CA LEU A 151 31.14 -5.66 9.07
C LEU A 151 29.64 -5.36 9.13
N HIS A 152 29.31 -4.09 8.96
CA HIS A 152 27.94 -3.58 8.93
C HIS A 152 27.69 -3.13 7.49
N GLY A 153 26.59 -3.60 6.88
CA GLY A 153 26.28 -3.29 5.48
C GLY A 153 26.19 -1.78 5.29
N GLY A 154 27.10 -1.19 4.50
CA GLY A 154 27.14 0.26 4.31
C GLY A 154 25.79 0.86 3.90
N LEU A 155 25.53 2.11 4.31
CA LEU A 155 24.43 3.07 4.03
C LEU A 155 22.96 2.61 3.91
N PHE A 156 22.65 1.35 3.64
CA PHE A 156 21.33 0.85 3.24
C PHE A 156 20.77 -0.25 4.16
N ILE A 157 21.59 -1.09 4.82
CA ILE A 157 21.11 -2.26 5.57
C ILE A 157 21.97 -2.49 6.82
N ASP A 158 21.45 -2.14 8.00
CA ASP A 158 22.24 -2.04 9.25
C ASP A 158 21.72 -2.92 10.42
N PHE A 159 21.05 -4.05 10.13
CA PHE A 159 20.28 -4.78 11.16
C PHE A 159 20.96 -6.02 11.78
N VAL A 160 22.04 -6.53 11.19
CA VAL A 160 22.88 -7.63 11.74
C VAL A 160 24.31 -7.36 11.28
N GLY A 161 25.35 -7.67 12.06
CA GLY A 161 26.75 -7.56 11.60
C GLY A 161 27.35 -8.93 11.27
N GLN A 162 28.27 -9.03 10.29
CA GLN A 162 29.03 -10.26 10.00
C GLN A 162 30.48 -10.16 10.49
N LYS A 163 30.97 -11.17 11.21
CA LYS A 163 32.34 -11.16 11.74
C LYS A 163 33.37 -11.18 10.60
N ALA A 164 34.28 -10.21 10.57
CA ALA A 164 35.35 -10.08 9.61
C ALA A 164 36.66 -10.72 10.14
N PRO A 165 37.60 -11.12 9.26
CA PRO A 165 37.51 -11.13 7.80
C PRO A 165 36.74 -12.35 7.27
N VAL A 166 35.97 -12.15 6.21
CA VAL A 166 35.35 -13.24 5.45
C VAL A 166 36.38 -13.82 4.47
N SER A 167 36.45 -15.15 4.32
CA SER A 167 37.44 -15.79 3.46
C SER A 167 37.19 -15.48 1.97
N ARG A 168 38.26 -15.24 1.20
CA ARG A 168 38.20 -15.05 -0.26
C ARG A 168 37.49 -16.20 -0.97
N PHE A 169 37.70 -17.42 -0.48
CA PHE A 169 37.05 -18.62 -0.98
C PHE A 169 35.53 -18.57 -0.88
N ARG A 170 34.99 -17.96 0.19
CA ARG A 170 33.54 -17.83 0.38
C ARG A 170 32.93 -16.85 -0.62
N PHE A 171 33.61 -15.75 -0.96
CA PHE A 171 33.17 -14.85 -2.02
C PHE A 171 33.16 -15.53 -3.39
N LEU A 172 34.23 -16.26 -3.72
CA LEU A 172 34.31 -17.00 -4.97
C LEU A 172 33.21 -18.05 -5.11
N ILE A 173 32.84 -18.75 -4.03
CA ILE A 173 31.69 -19.66 -4.03
C ILE A 173 30.39 -18.92 -4.35
N PHE A 174 30.17 -17.76 -3.73
CA PHE A 174 28.96 -16.98 -3.97
C PHE A 174 28.90 -16.42 -5.40
N ASP A 175 30.02 -15.96 -5.95
CA ASP A 175 30.12 -15.52 -7.35
C ASP A 175 29.92 -16.68 -8.33
N LEU A 176 30.48 -17.87 -8.04
CA LEU A 176 30.26 -19.08 -8.83
C LEU A 176 28.79 -19.51 -8.81
N LEU A 177 28.12 -19.39 -7.65
CA LEU A 177 26.69 -19.69 -7.54
C LEU A 177 25.84 -18.71 -8.35
N ILE A 178 26.16 -17.42 -8.32
CA ILE A 178 25.49 -16.40 -9.14
C ILE A 178 25.69 -16.70 -10.63
N LEU A 179 26.90 -17.05 -11.05
CA LEU A 179 27.19 -17.45 -12.43
C LEU A 179 26.39 -18.70 -12.82
N LEU A 180 26.32 -19.72 -11.97
CA LEU A 180 25.55 -20.94 -12.21
C LEU A 180 24.06 -20.64 -12.40
N ILE A 181 23.47 -19.81 -11.54
CA ILE A 181 22.06 -19.41 -11.64
C ILE A 181 21.83 -18.63 -12.93
N HIS A 182 22.69 -17.67 -13.28
CA HIS A 182 22.59 -16.93 -14.55
C HIS A 182 22.65 -17.87 -15.76
N LEU A 183 23.50 -18.91 -15.73
CA LEU A 183 23.59 -19.89 -16.82
C LEU A 183 22.32 -20.73 -16.96
N VAL A 184 21.72 -21.15 -15.84
CA VAL A 184 20.44 -21.87 -15.85
C VAL A 184 19.32 -20.97 -16.37
N MET A 185 19.25 -19.72 -15.90
CA MET A 185 18.27 -18.74 -16.38
C MET A 185 18.46 -18.45 -17.88
N MET A 186 19.70 -18.39 -18.36
CA MET A 186 20.01 -18.23 -19.77
C MET A 186 19.48 -19.41 -20.60
N GLY A 187 19.72 -20.64 -20.18
CA GLY A 187 19.19 -21.84 -20.85
C GLY A 187 17.66 -21.83 -20.92
N LEU A 188 16.99 -21.44 -19.84
CA LEU A 188 15.53 -21.30 -19.79
C LEU A 188 15.01 -20.21 -20.74
N ILE A 189 15.71 -19.08 -20.86
CA ILE A 189 15.33 -18.00 -21.80
C ILE A 189 15.50 -18.46 -23.25
N VAL A 190 16.61 -19.14 -23.57
CA VAL A 190 16.86 -19.68 -24.92
C VAL A 190 15.79 -20.70 -25.30
N GLU A 191 15.45 -21.61 -24.40
CA GLU A 191 14.38 -22.59 -24.61
C GLU A 191 13.02 -21.90 -24.80
N ARG A 192 12.69 -20.89 -23.97
CA ARG A 192 11.47 -20.08 -24.12
C ARG A 192 11.38 -19.42 -25.51
N VAL A 193 12.49 -18.85 -25.99
CA VAL A 193 12.56 -18.21 -27.31
C VAL A 193 12.40 -19.24 -28.43
N ARG A 194 13.06 -20.39 -28.33
CA ARG A 194 12.95 -21.51 -29.28
C ARG A 194 11.50 -22.00 -29.37
N MET A 195 10.80 -22.12 -28.25
CA MET A 195 9.40 -22.52 -28.22
C MET A 195 8.47 -21.48 -28.85
N ASN A 196 8.72 -20.19 -28.66
CA ASN A 196 7.91 -19.12 -29.24
C ASN A 196 8.15 -18.90 -30.75
N ALA A 197 9.26 -19.39 -31.32
CA ALA A 197 9.65 -19.19 -32.71
C ALA A 197 8.99 -20.16 -33.74
N GLY A 198 7.74 -20.60 -33.52
CA GLY A 198 7.07 -21.61 -34.37
C GLY A 198 6.91 -21.25 -35.87
N ARG A 199 7.01 -22.28 -36.74
CA ARG A 199 6.95 -22.35 -38.23
C ARG A 199 6.29 -21.16 -38.96
N PRO A 200 6.85 -20.66 -40.08
CA PRO A 200 6.12 -19.78 -40.99
C PRO A 200 4.91 -20.54 -41.53
N THR A 201 3.72 -20.05 -41.21
CA THR A 201 2.45 -20.53 -41.75
C THR A 201 2.43 -20.27 -43.25
N ALA A 202 2.55 -21.34 -44.04
CA ALA A 202 2.22 -21.32 -45.45
C ALA A 202 0.71 -21.25 -45.60
N THR A 203 0.17 -20.05 -45.84
CA THR A 203 -1.06 -19.80 -46.61
C THR A 203 -1.25 -18.29 -46.78
N ASP A 204 -0.94 -17.77 -47.98
CA ASP A 204 -1.97 -17.09 -48.77
C ASP A 204 -1.49 -16.91 -50.21
N GLY A 205 -2.29 -17.44 -51.14
CA GLY A 205 -2.08 -17.27 -52.56
C GLY A 205 -2.37 -15.82 -52.95
N THR A 206 -1.37 -15.13 -53.46
CA THR A 206 -1.59 -14.04 -54.42
C THR A 206 -0.40 -13.97 -55.36
N ALA A 207 -0.69 -14.21 -56.64
CA ALA A 207 0.27 -14.16 -57.72
C ALA A 207 1.01 -12.82 -57.77
N THR A 208 2.34 -12.85 -57.73
CA THR A 208 3.20 -11.81 -58.32
C THR A 208 4.52 -12.41 -58.79
N VAL A 209 4.62 -12.50 -60.12
CA VAL A 209 5.78 -12.32 -61.01
C VAL A 209 7.18 -12.68 -60.50
N SER A 210 7.75 -13.65 -61.24
CA SER A 210 9.15 -14.02 -61.46
C SER A 210 10.21 -12.92 -61.32
N ASP A 211 11.35 -13.28 -60.74
CA ASP A 211 12.65 -12.86 -61.29
C ASP A 211 13.66 -14.03 -61.22
N GLU A 212 14.30 -14.26 -62.36
CA GLU A 212 15.20 -15.37 -62.66
C GLU A 212 16.59 -15.17 -62.02
N THR A 213 17.26 -16.27 -61.66
CA THR A 213 18.73 -16.33 -61.74
C THR A 213 19.13 -17.52 -62.59
N THR A 214 19.92 -17.18 -63.61
CA THR A 214 20.33 -17.97 -64.77
C THR A 214 21.34 -19.06 -64.42
N GLN A 215 21.14 -20.25 -64.99
CA GLN A 215 22.16 -21.28 -65.12
C GLN A 215 23.01 -20.98 -66.36
N ASP A 216 24.33 -20.99 -66.20
CA ASP A 216 25.32 -20.61 -67.22
C ASP A 216 25.42 -21.66 -68.36
N HIS A 217 25.40 -21.20 -69.61
CA HIS A 217 25.37 -22.01 -70.83
C HIS A 217 26.64 -22.89 -71.01
N ASP A 218 27.74 -22.55 -70.34
CA ASP A 218 29.00 -23.30 -70.36
C ASP A 218 28.96 -24.62 -69.55
N ALA A 219 27.89 -24.85 -68.77
CA ALA A 219 27.68 -26.10 -68.04
C ALA A 219 26.97 -27.17 -68.90
N GLU A 220 26.20 -26.74 -69.90
CA GLU A 220 25.42 -27.63 -70.77
C GLU A 220 26.27 -28.20 -71.93
N GLU A 221 27.20 -27.43 -72.48
CA GLU A 221 28.15 -27.90 -73.52
C GLU A 221 29.23 -28.87 -72.99
N ARG A 222 29.38 -29.00 -71.65
CA ARG A 222 30.29 -29.96 -71.01
C ARG A 222 29.66 -31.31 -70.68
N GLY A 223 28.39 -31.54 -71.04
CA GLY A 223 27.73 -32.84 -70.87
C GLY A 223 27.58 -33.28 -69.42
N VAL A 224 27.54 -32.34 -68.46
CA VAL A 224 27.34 -32.67 -67.04
C VAL A 224 25.84 -32.74 -66.76
N ARG A 225 25.26 -33.93 -66.95
CA ARG A 225 24.05 -34.35 -66.22
C ARG A 225 24.50 -35.13 -65.00
N ARG A 226 23.87 -34.91 -63.85
CA ARG A 226 24.14 -35.77 -62.69
C ARG A 226 22.90 -36.60 -62.38
N ASP A 227 22.90 -37.78 -62.98
CA ASP A 227 22.05 -38.92 -62.64
C ASP A 227 22.57 -39.64 -61.37
N GLU A 228 21.66 -40.41 -60.82
CA GLU A 228 21.63 -41.21 -59.58
C GLU A 228 22.66 -42.36 -59.55
N GLU A 229 23.30 -42.60 -58.40
CA GLU A 229 23.38 -43.95 -57.76
C GLU A 229 24.06 -43.90 -56.36
N ASN A 230 23.37 -44.56 -55.42
CA ASN A 230 23.66 -44.98 -54.03
C ASN A 230 25.08 -44.81 -53.43
N ASP A 231 25.14 -44.15 -52.27
CA ASP A 231 25.64 -44.74 -51.01
C ASP A 231 25.34 -43.84 -49.78
N ALA A 232 24.84 -44.47 -48.71
CA ALA A 232 24.82 -44.05 -47.28
C ALA A 232 24.02 -42.78 -46.81
N LEU A 233 22.91 -43.05 -46.11
CA LEU A 233 22.09 -42.21 -45.20
C LEU A 233 22.87 -41.56 -44.02
N PRO A 234 22.28 -40.71 -43.12
CA PRO A 234 20.91 -40.13 -43.09
C PRO A 234 20.79 -38.65 -42.65
N GLU A 235 19.58 -38.12 -42.81
CA GLU A 235 18.93 -37.11 -41.97
C GLU A 235 19.40 -37.15 -40.50
N ALA A 236 20.02 -36.07 -40.03
CA ALA A 236 20.45 -35.93 -38.64
C ALA A 236 20.24 -34.49 -38.17
N MET A 237 18.99 -34.11 -37.89
CA MET A 237 18.69 -33.13 -36.83
C MET A 237 17.19 -33.04 -36.43
N GLU A 238 16.35 -34.00 -36.82
CA GLU A 238 14.94 -34.04 -36.37
C GLU A 238 14.59 -35.35 -35.62
N THR A 239 15.48 -36.34 -35.60
CA THR A 239 15.28 -37.64 -34.92
C THR A 239 15.73 -37.69 -33.45
N VAL A 240 16.40 -36.66 -32.91
CA VAL A 240 16.95 -36.74 -31.54
C VAL A 240 15.89 -36.53 -30.45
N LEU A 241 14.72 -35.95 -30.78
CA LEU A 241 13.64 -35.77 -29.79
C LEU A 241 12.67 -36.97 -29.76
N ASP A 242 12.51 -37.70 -30.86
CA ASP A 242 11.68 -38.91 -30.91
C ASP A 242 12.42 -40.15 -30.38
N GLU A 243 13.73 -40.29 -30.63
CA GLU A 243 14.51 -41.45 -30.15
C GLU A 243 14.70 -41.45 -28.62
N ALA A 244 14.75 -40.28 -27.98
CA ALA A 244 14.89 -40.19 -26.52
C ALA A 244 13.61 -40.59 -25.76
N LEU A 245 12.45 -40.56 -26.42
CA LEU A 245 11.19 -41.01 -25.85
C LEU A 245 11.01 -42.53 -26.03
N GLU A 246 11.37 -43.09 -27.18
CA GLU A 246 11.26 -44.54 -27.43
C GLU A 246 12.30 -45.38 -26.68
N HIS A 247 13.52 -44.88 -26.45
CA HIS A 247 14.56 -45.65 -25.76
C HIS A 247 14.32 -45.87 -24.26
N THR A 248 13.46 -45.07 -23.62
CA THR A 248 13.04 -45.30 -22.22
C THR A 248 11.91 -46.31 -22.07
N GLU A 249 11.23 -46.70 -23.17
CA GLU A 249 10.14 -47.68 -23.15
C GLU A 249 10.62 -49.13 -23.36
N LEU A 250 11.78 -49.32 -23.99
CA LEU A 250 12.29 -50.65 -24.39
C LEU A 250 13.05 -51.44 -23.31
N LEU A 251 13.15 -50.92 -22.08
CA LEU A 251 13.76 -51.61 -20.94
C LEU A 251 12.77 -51.99 -19.82
N ALA A 252 11.47 -51.83 -20.03
CA ALA A 252 10.47 -52.36 -19.10
C ALA A 252 10.30 -53.87 -19.30
N GLU A 253 10.50 -54.63 -18.22
CA GLU A 253 10.33 -56.10 -18.19
C GLU A 253 8.91 -56.52 -18.65
N PRO A 254 8.76 -57.72 -19.26
CA PRO A 254 7.50 -58.14 -19.87
C PRO A 254 6.49 -58.55 -18.79
N GLY A 255 5.71 -57.58 -18.29
CA GLY A 255 4.70 -57.81 -17.27
C GLY A 255 3.53 -56.83 -17.22
N GLU A 256 3.42 -55.88 -18.16
CA GLU A 256 2.36 -54.85 -18.13
C GLU A 256 1.73 -54.62 -19.51
N ASP A 257 0.91 -55.55 -19.98
CA ASP A 257 -0.01 -55.30 -21.10
C ASP A 257 -1.29 -54.55 -20.66
N ASP A 258 -1.55 -54.43 -19.34
CA ASP A 258 -2.71 -53.72 -18.78
C ASP A 258 -2.55 -52.18 -18.73
N SER A 259 -1.33 -51.65 -18.93
CA SER A 259 -1.05 -50.21 -18.85
C SER A 259 -1.23 -49.46 -20.18
N ARG A 260 -1.27 -50.17 -21.33
CA ARG A 260 -1.47 -49.56 -22.65
C ARG A 260 -2.91 -49.12 -22.93
N GLN A 261 -3.90 -49.74 -22.29
CA GLN A 261 -5.29 -49.30 -22.38
C GLN A 261 -5.61 -48.11 -21.46
N LEU A 262 -4.84 -47.88 -20.39
CA LEU A 262 -5.01 -46.72 -19.51
C LEU A 262 -4.46 -45.41 -20.10
N ALA A 263 -3.55 -45.48 -21.09
CA ALA A 263 -2.93 -44.30 -21.70
C ALA A 263 -3.81 -43.58 -22.74
N LYS A 264 -4.91 -44.21 -23.20
CA LYS A 264 -5.85 -43.59 -24.15
C LYS A 264 -6.77 -42.56 -23.49
N ASP A 265 -6.97 -42.67 -22.17
CA ASP A 265 -7.91 -41.85 -21.36
C ASP A 265 -7.23 -40.89 -20.36
N SER A 266 -5.89 -40.73 -20.40
CA SER A 266 -5.17 -39.84 -19.47
C SER A 266 -5.19 -38.37 -19.92
N HIS A 267 -5.24 -37.46 -18.95
CA HIS A 267 -5.40 -36.03 -19.19
C HIS A 267 -4.08 -35.42 -19.72
N PRO A 268 -4.09 -34.47 -20.68
CA PRO A 268 -2.86 -33.93 -21.29
C PRO A 268 -1.88 -33.25 -20.32
N LEU A 269 -2.38 -32.83 -19.15
CA LEU A 269 -1.59 -32.23 -18.06
C LEU A 269 -1.15 -33.26 -17.00
N ASP A 270 -1.56 -34.53 -17.09
CA ASP A 270 -1.20 -35.55 -16.09
C ASP A 270 0.31 -35.82 -16.03
N THR A 271 1.01 -35.65 -17.14
CA THR A 271 2.49 -35.73 -17.19
C THR A 271 3.16 -34.58 -16.43
N PHE A 272 2.53 -33.39 -16.39
CA PHE A 272 3.02 -32.23 -15.65
C PHE A 272 2.62 -32.26 -14.17
N SER A 273 1.45 -32.85 -13.85
CA SER A 273 0.99 -33.01 -12.46
C SER A 273 1.65 -34.20 -11.74
N SER A 274 2.08 -35.23 -12.47
CA SER A 274 2.82 -36.38 -11.93
C SER A 274 4.28 -36.08 -11.60
N GLY A 275 4.80 -34.92 -12.03
CA GLY A 275 6.19 -34.51 -11.80
C GLY A 275 7.22 -35.19 -12.72
N GLY A 276 6.77 -35.98 -13.71
CA GLY A 276 7.64 -36.67 -14.68
C GLY A 276 7.97 -35.86 -15.94
N ALA A 277 7.43 -34.65 -16.11
CA ALA A 277 7.65 -33.85 -17.31
C ALA A 277 9.06 -33.24 -17.37
N LEU A 278 9.81 -33.55 -18.43
CA LEU A 278 11.11 -32.94 -18.74
C LEU A 278 10.91 -31.48 -19.22
N ILE A 279 11.23 -30.51 -18.36
CA ILE A 279 11.06 -29.08 -18.66
C ILE A 279 12.22 -28.56 -19.52
N LEU A 280 13.45 -28.98 -19.20
CA LEU A 280 14.66 -28.54 -19.86
C LEU A 280 15.71 -29.66 -19.77
N ASP A 281 16.26 -30.07 -20.90
CA ASP A 281 17.48 -30.88 -20.94
C ASP A 281 18.69 -29.93 -20.95
N LEU A 282 19.40 -29.86 -19.83
CA LEU A 282 20.49 -28.91 -19.61
C LEU A 282 21.81 -29.45 -20.18
N GLY A 283 21.90 -29.48 -21.51
CA GLY A 283 23.17 -29.52 -22.24
C GLY A 283 23.93 -28.20 -22.07
N LEU A 284 24.37 -27.88 -20.86
CA LEU A 284 24.94 -26.57 -20.48
C LEU A 284 26.12 -26.16 -21.38
N VAL A 285 26.91 -27.14 -21.83
CA VAL A 285 28.03 -26.93 -22.75
C VAL A 285 27.56 -26.58 -24.16
N ASP A 286 26.49 -27.21 -24.64
CA ASP A 286 25.95 -26.98 -25.98
C ASP A 286 25.21 -25.65 -26.06
N VAL A 287 24.45 -25.28 -25.02
CA VAL A 287 23.81 -23.95 -24.91
C VAL A 287 24.86 -22.83 -24.86
N ILE A 288 25.97 -23.01 -24.13
CA ILE A 288 27.07 -22.04 -24.10
C ILE A 288 27.76 -21.97 -25.46
N ARG A 289 28.02 -23.12 -26.12
CA ARG A 289 28.63 -23.19 -27.45
C ARG A 289 27.78 -22.49 -28.50
N ASP A 290 26.47 -22.73 -28.50
CA ASP A 290 25.50 -22.13 -29.42
C ASP A 290 25.35 -20.62 -29.21
N GLN A 291 25.38 -20.15 -27.97
CA GLN A 291 25.36 -18.70 -27.67
C GLN A 291 26.71 -18.01 -27.95
N TRP A 292 27.83 -18.74 -27.86
CA TRP A 292 29.16 -18.21 -28.19
C TRP A 292 29.43 -18.14 -29.69
N SER A 293 28.85 -19.06 -30.48
CA SER A 293 28.89 -19.03 -31.94
C SER A 293 27.82 -18.10 -32.55
N TYR A 294 26.86 -17.63 -31.74
CA TYR A 294 25.83 -16.69 -32.15
C TYR A 294 26.43 -15.32 -32.52
N ASN A 295 26.54 -15.05 -33.82
CA ASN A 295 27.01 -13.78 -34.34
C ASN A 295 25.80 -12.90 -34.74
N PRO A 296 25.52 -11.79 -34.04
CA PRO A 296 24.36 -10.92 -34.35
C PRO A 296 24.46 -10.21 -35.71
N ALA A 297 25.59 -10.35 -36.42
CA ALA A 297 25.84 -9.73 -37.72
C ALA A 297 25.36 -10.55 -38.94
N THR A 298 25.07 -11.85 -38.80
CA THR A 298 24.84 -12.77 -39.95
C THR A 298 23.40 -13.22 -40.17
N THR A 299 22.46 -12.86 -39.30
CA THR A 299 21.03 -13.14 -39.55
C THR A 299 20.40 -11.95 -40.24
N SER A 300 19.77 -12.17 -41.40
CA SER A 300 18.94 -11.18 -42.10
C SER A 300 18.14 -10.39 -41.08
N ARG A 301 18.31 -9.06 -41.07
CA ARG A 301 17.49 -8.14 -40.25
C ARG A 301 16.04 -8.33 -40.71
N SER A 302 15.32 -9.25 -40.06
CA SER A 302 13.87 -9.27 -40.18
C SER A 302 13.40 -7.89 -39.72
N ALA A 303 12.64 -7.20 -40.57
CA ALA A 303 12.15 -5.86 -40.33
C ALA A 303 11.73 -5.66 -38.86
N PHE A 304 12.26 -4.62 -38.21
CA PHE A 304 11.80 -4.21 -36.89
C PHE A 304 10.41 -3.60 -37.10
N ALA A 305 9.38 -4.43 -36.98
CA ALA A 305 8.01 -3.97 -36.84
C ALA A 305 7.67 -4.01 -35.35
N PRO A 306 7.42 -2.87 -34.69
CA PRO A 306 6.77 -2.87 -33.38
C PRO A 306 5.44 -3.63 -33.50
N SER A 307 4.99 -4.29 -32.42
CA SER A 307 3.64 -4.85 -32.40
C SER A 307 2.62 -3.76 -32.77
N PRO A 308 1.48 -4.07 -33.41
CA PRO A 308 0.49 -3.07 -33.80
C PRO A 308 0.11 -2.11 -32.65
N GLU A 309 0.16 -2.63 -31.42
CA GLU A 309 -0.07 -1.94 -30.15
C GLU A 309 1.09 -0.99 -29.75
N ALA A 310 2.34 -1.40 -29.96
CA ALA A 310 3.50 -0.53 -29.75
C ALA A 310 3.53 0.57 -30.82
N THR A 311 3.16 0.28 -32.06
CA THR A 311 3.11 1.28 -33.15
C THR A 311 2.01 2.31 -32.91
N SER A 312 0.84 1.89 -32.41
CA SER A 312 -0.24 2.82 -32.04
C SER A 312 0.15 3.67 -30.82
N PHE A 313 0.78 3.06 -29.81
CA PHE A 313 1.28 3.79 -28.63
C PHE A 313 2.32 4.85 -29.00
N LEU A 314 3.34 4.48 -29.79
CA LEU A 314 4.39 5.40 -30.23
C LEU A 314 3.82 6.53 -31.11
N ARG A 315 2.84 6.22 -31.97
CA ARG A 315 2.17 7.20 -32.83
C ARG A 315 1.30 8.16 -32.02
N GLU A 316 0.52 7.65 -31.07
CA GLU A 316 -0.49 8.43 -30.34
C GLU A 316 0.10 9.24 -29.18
N HIS A 317 1.04 8.67 -28.43
CA HIS A 317 1.58 9.30 -27.22
C HIS A 317 2.88 10.06 -27.46
N LEU A 318 3.68 9.67 -28.47
CA LEU A 318 4.99 10.24 -28.72
C LEU A 318 5.09 10.92 -30.11
N GLY A 319 4.09 10.76 -30.98
CA GLY A 319 4.09 11.34 -32.33
C GLY A 319 5.17 10.75 -33.24
N ILE A 320 5.53 9.49 -32.98
CA ILE A 320 6.67 8.80 -33.58
C ILE A 320 6.15 7.57 -34.33
N GLU A 321 6.62 7.40 -35.55
CA GLU A 321 6.41 6.21 -36.36
C GLU A 321 7.74 5.52 -36.61
N VAL A 322 7.84 4.22 -36.31
CA VAL A 322 9.05 3.44 -36.54
C VAL A 322 8.85 2.61 -37.79
N GLY A 323 9.62 2.92 -38.84
CA GLY A 323 9.58 2.17 -40.09
C GLY A 323 10.17 0.76 -39.94
N PRO A 324 9.89 -0.15 -40.90
CA PRO A 324 10.38 -1.54 -40.90
C PRO A 324 11.91 -1.66 -40.80
N ASP A 325 12.64 -0.60 -41.13
CA ASP A 325 14.10 -0.53 -41.07
C ASP A 325 14.63 -0.08 -39.69
N GLY A 326 13.75 0.15 -38.71
CA GLY A 326 14.08 0.68 -37.38
C GLY A 326 14.31 2.20 -37.33
N ARG A 327 14.02 2.92 -38.43
CA ARG A 327 14.13 4.40 -38.48
C ARG A 327 12.91 5.07 -37.85
N VAL A 328 13.18 6.03 -36.97
CA VAL A 328 12.20 6.79 -36.20
C VAL A 328 11.84 8.07 -36.98
N LEU A 329 10.62 8.16 -37.51
CA LEU A 329 10.08 9.33 -38.17
C LEU A 329 9.15 10.09 -37.20
N ARG A 330 9.33 11.40 -37.11
CA ARG A 330 8.48 12.28 -36.29
C ARG A 330 7.38 12.86 -37.16
N ILE A 331 6.12 12.67 -36.78
CA ILE A 331 4.98 13.17 -37.56
C ILE A 331 4.87 14.68 -37.34
N GLN A 332 5.12 15.48 -38.37
CA GLN A 332 4.73 16.91 -38.39
C GLN A 332 3.21 16.98 -38.50
N ARG A 333 2.54 17.55 -37.49
CA ARG A 333 1.11 17.91 -37.61
C ARG A 333 0.97 18.96 -38.72
N ALA A 334 0.36 18.57 -39.84
CA ALA A 334 -0.09 19.50 -40.86
C ALA A 334 -1.36 20.20 -40.37
N ASP A 335 -1.21 21.42 -39.84
CA ASP A 335 -2.30 22.36 -39.65
C ASP A 335 -2.74 22.92 -41.01
N SER A 336 -3.62 22.19 -41.72
CA SER A 336 -4.47 22.75 -42.77
C SER A 336 -5.43 21.68 -43.28
N ILE A 337 -6.73 21.87 -43.10
CA ILE A 337 -7.80 21.71 -44.11
C ILE A 337 -9.09 22.23 -43.45
N LEU A 338 -9.33 23.52 -43.67
CA LEU A 338 -10.62 24.17 -43.62
C LEU A 338 -10.69 24.89 -44.96
N THR A 339 -11.35 24.27 -45.95
CA THR A 339 -11.98 24.85 -47.16
C THR A 339 -12.02 23.80 -48.27
N SER A 340 -13.21 23.25 -48.55
CA SER A 340 -13.82 23.18 -49.89
C SER A 340 -14.96 22.16 -49.90
N PHE A 341 -16.19 22.67 -49.98
CA PHE A 341 -17.32 21.94 -50.57
C PHE A 341 -17.01 21.61 -52.04
N PRO A 342 -17.62 20.54 -52.58
CA PRO A 342 -18.78 20.80 -53.43
C PRO A 342 -19.97 19.86 -53.22
N ASP A 343 -21.13 20.43 -53.52
CA ASP A 343 -22.40 19.77 -53.80
C ASP A 343 -22.23 18.61 -54.79
N THR A 344 -22.98 17.51 -54.65
CA THR A 344 -24.16 17.17 -55.48
C THR A 344 -24.70 15.76 -55.14
N ILE A 345 -26.02 15.62 -55.20
CA ILE A 345 -26.84 14.40 -55.45
C ILE A 345 -27.43 13.65 -54.23
N LYS A 346 -28.62 14.17 -53.85
CA LYS A 346 -29.89 13.46 -53.59
C LYS A 346 -29.95 11.96 -53.94
N GLN A 347 -30.33 11.10 -52.99
CA GLN A 347 -31.54 10.24 -53.05
C GLN A 347 -31.61 9.24 -51.88
N ALA A 348 -32.85 9.05 -51.37
CA ALA A 348 -33.36 7.90 -50.59
C ALA A 348 -32.79 7.72 -49.15
N ARG A 349 -33.54 7.39 -48.09
CA ARG A 349 -34.95 7.03 -47.86
C ARG A 349 -35.26 7.24 -46.35
N ARG A 350 -36.55 7.39 -46.05
CA ARG A 350 -37.20 7.76 -44.78
C ARG A 350 -36.93 6.84 -43.57
N PRO A 351 -37.12 7.33 -42.33
CA PRO A 351 -37.25 6.51 -41.12
C PRO A 351 -38.72 6.09 -40.88
N PRO A 352 -39.01 5.00 -40.15
CA PRO A 352 -40.35 4.76 -39.62
C PRO A 352 -40.46 5.21 -38.16
N GLN A 353 -41.54 5.94 -37.88
CA GLN A 353 -42.09 6.20 -36.56
C GLN A 353 -43.11 5.11 -36.17
N LEU A 354 -43.22 4.91 -34.85
CA LEU A 354 -44.40 4.53 -34.03
C LEU A 354 -45.20 3.25 -34.37
N PHE A 355 -45.54 2.45 -33.34
CA PHE A 355 -46.91 2.40 -32.83
C PHE A 355 -47.03 1.59 -31.51
N LEU A 356 -47.80 2.14 -30.58
CA LEU A 356 -48.35 1.51 -29.38
C LEU A 356 -49.47 0.53 -29.74
N ARG A 357 -49.58 -0.58 -29.00
CA ARG A 357 -50.87 -1.26 -28.78
C ARG A 357 -50.92 -1.96 -27.43
N PHE A 358 -51.89 -1.55 -26.62
CA PHE A 358 -52.42 -2.30 -25.47
C PHE A 358 -53.26 -3.49 -25.98
N ASN A 359 -53.27 -4.58 -25.22
CA ASN A 359 -54.48 -5.37 -25.02
C ASN A 359 -54.45 -6.14 -23.68
N GLU A 360 -55.61 -6.18 -23.03
CA GLU A 360 -55.92 -6.78 -21.73
C GLU A 360 -56.23 -8.29 -21.78
N GLN A 361 -56.49 -8.85 -20.58
CA GLN A 361 -57.14 -10.14 -20.21
C GLN A 361 -56.18 -11.35 -20.15
N SER A 362 -56.25 -12.28 -19.17
CA SER A 362 -57.29 -12.62 -18.20
C SER A 362 -56.69 -13.28 -16.93
N THR A 363 -57.53 -13.30 -15.89
CA THR A 363 -57.44 -14.01 -14.60
C THR A 363 -57.62 -15.53 -14.73
N ASP A 364 -56.85 -16.31 -13.97
CA ASP A 364 -57.25 -17.49 -13.16
C ASP A 364 -55.99 -17.99 -12.41
N GLY A 365 -55.96 -18.34 -11.12
CA GLY A 365 -57.00 -18.93 -10.29
C GLY A 365 -56.87 -20.46 -10.32
N SER A 366 -56.04 -21.06 -9.47
CA SER A 366 -56.32 -22.34 -8.77
C SER A 366 -55.14 -22.93 -8.00
N SER A 367 -55.46 -23.21 -6.75
CA SER A 367 -54.76 -23.86 -5.64
C SER A 367 -54.43 -25.35 -5.84
N GLN A 368 -53.70 -25.88 -4.85
CA GLN A 368 -53.58 -27.28 -4.41
C GLN A 368 -52.45 -28.11 -5.08
N LEU A 369 -51.69 -28.97 -4.40
CA LEU A 369 -51.99 -29.75 -3.20
C LEU A 369 -50.67 -30.17 -2.51
N ILE A 370 -50.66 -30.09 -1.17
CA ILE A 370 -49.64 -30.67 -0.29
C ILE A 370 -49.90 -32.18 -0.21
N ARG A 371 -48.87 -33.01 -0.44
CA ARG A 371 -48.84 -34.41 0.01
C ARG A 371 -47.60 -34.63 0.87
N PHE A 372 -47.86 -34.92 2.14
CA PHE A 372 -46.93 -35.55 3.06
C PHE A 372 -47.06 -37.07 2.86
N ASP A 373 -45.94 -37.76 2.63
CA ASP A 373 -45.81 -39.18 2.93
C ASP A 373 -44.54 -39.39 3.76
N ILE A 374 -44.72 -40.03 4.92
CA ILE A 374 -43.70 -40.46 5.86
C ILE A 374 -43.58 -41.98 5.75
N ALA A 375 -42.40 -42.49 5.41
CA ALA A 375 -41.96 -43.84 5.76
C ALA A 375 -40.42 -43.93 5.76
N ASN A 376 -39.91 -44.85 6.56
CA ASN A 376 -38.65 -44.78 7.29
C ASN A 376 -37.49 -45.59 6.65
N MET A 377 -36.27 -45.17 7.03
CA MET A 377 -35.01 -45.94 7.20
C MET A 377 -34.25 -46.47 5.97
N ALA A 378 -33.12 -45.82 5.63
CA ALA A 378 -31.77 -46.41 5.76
C ALA A 378 -30.69 -45.41 5.28
N SER A 379 -29.52 -45.49 5.93
CA SER A 379 -28.33 -44.65 5.74
C SER A 379 -27.73 -44.78 4.33
N ALA A 380 -27.61 -43.66 3.60
CA ALA A 380 -26.66 -43.50 2.50
C ALA A 380 -26.22 -42.03 2.39
N ALA A 381 -24.92 -41.79 2.47
CA ALA A 381 -24.31 -40.48 2.32
C ALA A 381 -24.43 -40.02 0.85
N ASN A 382 -25.41 -39.16 0.56
CA ASN A 382 -25.56 -38.56 -0.76
C ASN A 382 -24.81 -37.23 -0.88
N HIS A 383 -23.80 -37.30 -1.74
CA HIS A 383 -23.07 -36.21 -2.38
C HIS A 383 -24.04 -35.12 -2.87
N ARG A 384 -23.94 -33.90 -2.34
CA ARG A 384 -24.63 -32.75 -2.96
C ARG A 384 -23.90 -32.38 -4.26
N PRO A 385 -24.62 -32.16 -5.38
CA PRO A 385 -24.00 -31.63 -6.58
C PRO A 385 -23.52 -30.20 -6.29
N ARG A 386 -22.25 -29.96 -6.59
CA ARG A 386 -21.59 -28.65 -6.51
C ARG A 386 -22.34 -27.74 -7.48
N GLN A 387 -23.22 -26.87 -6.97
CA GLN A 387 -23.85 -25.82 -7.77
C GLN A 387 -22.75 -25.09 -8.54
N LYS A 388 -22.82 -25.12 -9.88
CA LYS A 388 -22.02 -24.28 -10.77
C LYS A 388 -22.10 -22.86 -10.23
N ARG A 389 -21.01 -22.39 -9.63
CA ARG A 389 -20.86 -20.99 -9.26
C ARG A 389 -20.74 -20.28 -10.60
N LYS A 390 -21.83 -19.68 -11.07
CA LYS A 390 -21.81 -18.73 -12.19
C LYS A 390 -20.57 -17.86 -11.98
N LEU A 391 -19.70 -17.78 -12.99
CA LEU A 391 -18.64 -16.78 -13.04
C LEU A 391 -19.29 -15.47 -12.61
N PHE A 392 -18.89 -14.97 -11.44
CA PHE A 392 -19.26 -13.61 -11.08
C PHE A 392 -18.58 -12.75 -12.16
N PRO A 393 -19.32 -11.96 -12.95
CA PRO A 393 -18.69 -10.89 -13.69
C PRO A 393 -17.90 -10.11 -12.65
N SER A 394 -16.63 -9.81 -12.94
CA SER A 394 -15.77 -8.99 -12.09
C SER A 394 -16.62 -7.86 -11.53
N THR A 395 -16.98 -7.93 -10.25
CA THR A 395 -17.76 -6.87 -9.64
C THR A 395 -16.88 -5.65 -9.75
N SER A 396 -17.30 -4.68 -10.57
CA SER A 396 -16.73 -3.35 -10.65
C SER A 396 -16.66 -2.79 -9.23
N GLY A 397 -15.53 -3.01 -8.57
CA GLY A 397 -15.29 -2.56 -7.21
C GLY A 397 -15.20 -1.05 -7.24
N SER A 398 -16.01 -0.40 -6.41
CA SER A 398 -16.19 1.04 -6.25
C SER A 398 -14.91 1.88 -5.98
N ASN A 399 -13.72 1.28 -5.99
CA ASN A 399 -12.46 1.92 -5.59
C ASN A 399 -11.69 2.66 -6.69
N ASN A 400 -12.07 2.58 -7.98
CA ASN A 400 -11.43 3.30 -9.12
C ASN A 400 -9.88 3.34 -9.05
N ASP A 401 -9.24 2.26 -8.60
CA ASP A 401 -7.78 2.10 -8.56
C ASP A 401 -7.23 1.62 -9.90
N LEU A 402 -8.09 1.13 -10.79
CA LEU A 402 -7.77 0.66 -12.13
C LEU A 402 -8.53 1.46 -13.19
N ILE A 403 -7.92 1.63 -14.35
CA ILE A 403 -8.57 2.13 -15.57
C ILE A 403 -8.83 0.93 -16.47
N LEU A 404 -10.08 0.80 -16.93
CA LEU A 404 -10.48 -0.17 -17.96
C LEU A 404 -10.75 0.60 -19.24
N GLU A 405 -10.03 0.30 -20.32
CA GLU A 405 -10.27 0.95 -21.61
C GLU A 405 -11.55 0.39 -22.28
N PRO A 406 -12.40 1.23 -22.89
CA PRO A 406 -13.59 0.76 -23.59
C PRO A 406 -13.19 -0.14 -24.77
N GLY A 407 -13.51 -1.43 -24.71
CA GLY A 407 -13.24 -2.40 -25.79
C GLY A 407 -11.95 -3.21 -25.61
N SER A 408 -11.16 -2.98 -24.56
CA SER A 408 -9.98 -3.78 -24.20
C SER A 408 -10.19 -4.46 -22.85
N ALA A 409 -9.79 -5.73 -22.73
CA ALA A 409 -9.83 -6.47 -21.46
C ALA A 409 -8.66 -6.13 -20.51
N GLN A 410 -7.76 -5.22 -20.91
CA GLN A 410 -6.55 -4.90 -20.16
C GLN A 410 -6.79 -3.73 -19.19
N ALA A 411 -6.42 -3.94 -17.92
CA ALA A 411 -6.51 -2.93 -16.88
C ALA A 411 -5.17 -2.18 -16.74
N ALA A 412 -5.22 -0.85 -16.65
CA ALA A 412 -4.06 0.03 -16.42
C ALA A 412 -4.11 0.66 -15.01
N PRO A 413 -2.96 1.05 -14.41
CA PRO A 413 -2.93 1.72 -13.11
C PRO A 413 -3.57 3.11 -13.15
N ALA A 414 -4.47 3.42 -12.21
CA ALA A 414 -5.20 4.69 -12.23
C ALA A 414 -4.38 5.93 -11.81
N PHE A 415 -3.38 5.76 -10.95
CA PHE A 415 -2.55 6.85 -10.43
C PHE A 415 -1.17 6.32 -9.94
N PRO A 416 -0.18 7.20 -9.70
CA PRO A 416 1.21 6.79 -9.49
C PRO A 416 1.44 5.77 -8.37
N LEU A 417 0.72 5.86 -7.25
CA LEU A 417 0.85 4.84 -6.19
C LEU A 417 0.37 3.45 -6.62
N VAL A 418 -0.66 3.37 -7.46
CA VAL A 418 -1.11 2.09 -8.03
C VAL A 418 -0.07 1.55 -9.01
N SER A 419 0.55 2.43 -9.80
CA SER A 419 1.64 2.08 -10.70
C SER A 419 2.87 1.60 -9.93
N PHE A 420 3.24 2.29 -8.84
CA PHE A 420 4.38 1.92 -8.00
C PHE A 420 4.21 0.54 -7.39
N LEU A 421 3.01 0.23 -6.90
CA LEU A 421 2.76 -1.08 -6.34
C LEU A 421 2.52 -2.13 -7.45
N TRP A 422 2.19 -1.77 -8.69
CA TRP A 422 1.67 -2.67 -9.74
C TRP A 422 2.34 -4.04 -9.86
N GLY A 423 3.67 -4.10 -9.78
CA GLY A 423 4.42 -5.38 -9.80
C GLY A 423 4.03 -6.33 -8.67
N ALA A 424 3.60 -5.80 -7.53
CA ALA A 424 3.11 -6.56 -6.39
C ALA A 424 1.67 -7.09 -6.54
N ARG A 425 0.94 -6.70 -7.59
CA ARG A 425 -0.45 -7.12 -7.86
C ARG A 425 -0.55 -8.60 -8.27
N ALA A 426 0.45 -9.15 -8.95
CA ALA A 426 0.45 -10.49 -9.51
C ALA A 426 1.41 -11.43 -8.77
N GLY A 427 0.88 -12.31 -7.93
CA GLY A 427 1.63 -13.44 -7.35
C GLY A 427 2.44 -13.15 -6.08
N THR A 428 2.54 -11.90 -5.62
CA THR A 428 3.17 -11.61 -4.32
C THR A 428 2.23 -11.94 -3.18
N SER A 429 2.64 -12.87 -2.32
CA SER A 429 1.96 -13.16 -1.07
C SER A 429 1.79 -11.87 -0.23
N GLN A 430 0.63 -11.68 0.39
CA GLN A 430 0.39 -10.57 1.34
C GLN A 430 1.41 -10.54 2.48
N TRP A 431 2.02 -11.70 2.77
CA TRP A 431 3.06 -11.87 3.77
C TRP A 431 4.38 -11.23 3.36
N ILE A 432 4.63 -11.01 2.07
CA ILE A 432 5.81 -10.34 1.53
C ILE A 432 5.54 -8.84 1.32
N SER A 433 4.34 -8.50 0.83
CA SER A 433 4.01 -7.10 0.54
C SER A 433 3.98 -6.21 1.78
N LEU A 434 3.47 -6.71 2.92
CA LEU A 434 3.42 -5.93 4.14
C LEU A 434 4.82 -5.57 4.68
N PRO A 435 5.76 -6.52 4.88
CA PRO A 435 7.14 -6.17 5.27
C PRO A 435 7.82 -5.19 4.35
N LEU A 436 7.67 -5.32 3.01
CA LEU A 436 8.24 -4.39 2.05
C LEU A 436 7.66 -2.97 2.19
N ILE A 437 6.33 -2.87 2.37
CA ILE A 437 5.67 -1.61 2.67
C ILE A 437 6.24 -1.01 3.95
N LEU A 438 6.30 -1.77 5.04
CA LEU A 438 6.79 -1.29 6.33
C LEU A 438 8.26 -0.88 6.28
N MET A 439 9.08 -1.58 5.51
CA MET A 439 10.48 -1.23 5.29
C MET A 439 10.59 0.10 4.55
N ALA A 440 9.90 0.28 3.42
CA ALA A 440 9.92 1.54 2.66
C ALA A 440 9.40 2.72 3.50
N VAL A 441 8.28 2.52 4.19
CA VAL A 441 7.66 3.48 5.12
C VAL A 441 8.60 3.84 6.28
N GLY A 442 9.33 2.85 6.81
CA GLY A 442 10.36 3.03 7.85
C GLY A 442 11.57 3.81 7.36
N LEU A 443 12.03 3.57 6.13
CA LEU A 443 13.14 4.30 5.52
C LEU A 443 12.82 5.79 5.37
N PHE A 444 11.61 6.17 4.94
CA PHE A 444 11.22 7.58 4.87
C PHE A 444 11.17 8.26 6.24
N ARG A 445 10.71 7.55 7.28
CA ARG A 445 10.72 8.06 8.67
C ARG A 445 12.14 8.27 9.17
N TRP A 446 13.01 7.29 8.92
CA TRP A 446 14.42 7.38 9.28
C TRP A 446 15.11 8.53 8.53
N ALA A 447 14.86 8.68 7.23
CA ALA A 447 15.44 9.77 6.44
C ALA A 447 15.05 11.16 6.97
N VAL A 448 13.81 11.35 7.41
CA VAL A 448 13.37 12.61 8.04
C VAL A 448 14.03 12.81 9.41
N SER A 449 14.28 11.73 10.17
CA SER A 449 14.88 11.80 11.50
C SER A 449 16.34 12.27 11.53
N LEU A 450 17.04 12.18 10.39
CA LEU A 450 18.41 12.66 10.23
C LEU A 450 18.51 14.20 10.34
N TRP A 451 17.43 14.92 10.06
CA TRP A 451 17.40 16.39 10.07
C TRP A 451 17.36 16.98 11.49
N GLY A 452 17.31 18.32 11.58
CA GLY A 452 17.13 19.06 12.83
C GLY A 452 15.87 18.65 13.61
N TYR A 453 15.81 19.01 14.88
CA TYR A 453 14.67 18.77 15.78
C TYR A 453 14.28 20.05 16.49
N SER A 454 13.15 20.03 17.19
CA SER A 454 12.63 21.21 17.86
C SER A 454 13.59 21.78 18.91
N GLY A 455 14.04 23.01 18.68
CA GLY A 455 14.94 23.75 19.56
C GLY A 455 16.40 23.28 19.52
N PHE A 456 16.83 22.68 18.42
CA PHE A 456 18.25 22.40 18.17
C PHE A 456 19.06 23.70 18.20
N GLN A 457 20.16 23.70 18.95
CA GLN A 457 21.08 24.82 19.16
C GLN A 457 20.38 26.11 19.61
N SER A 458 19.33 25.98 20.43
CA SER A 458 18.48 27.10 20.86
C SER A 458 18.44 27.26 22.40
N PRO A 459 19.58 27.56 23.05
CA PRO A 459 19.62 27.83 24.49
C PRO A 459 18.83 29.11 24.85
N PRO A 460 18.36 29.28 26.10
CA PRO A 460 18.61 28.40 27.25
C PRO A 460 17.57 27.28 27.44
N MET A 461 16.40 27.35 26.78
CA MET A 461 15.29 26.41 27.01
C MET A 461 15.20 25.30 25.97
N HIS A 462 15.81 25.43 24.79
CA HIS A 462 15.63 24.49 23.68
C HIS A 462 14.13 24.31 23.33
N GLY A 463 13.74 23.14 22.82
CA GLY A 463 12.39 22.89 22.31
C GLY A 463 11.83 21.54 22.76
N ASP A 464 10.91 21.00 21.98
CA ASP A 464 10.17 19.80 22.35
C ASP A 464 11.07 18.56 22.54
N PHE A 465 12.23 18.49 21.87
CA PHE A 465 13.21 17.42 22.07
C PHE A 465 13.74 17.40 23.51
N GLU A 466 14.10 18.57 24.02
CA GLU A 466 14.61 18.74 25.39
C GLU A 466 13.51 18.49 26.42
N ALA A 467 12.25 18.89 26.13
CA ALA A 467 11.12 18.57 26.99
C ALA A 467 10.99 17.05 27.22
N GLN A 468 11.01 16.26 26.15
CA GLN A 468 10.92 14.80 26.25
C GLN A 468 12.15 14.20 26.93
N ARG A 469 13.37 14.69 26.64
CA ARG A 469 14.60 14.24 27.31
C ARG A 469 14.53 14.50 28.82
N HIS A 470 14.11 15.71 29.20
CA HIS A 470 13.96 16.11 30.59
C HIS A 470 12.89 15.28 31.32
N TRP A 471 11.80 14.89 30.63
CA TRP A 471 10.82 13.97 31.21
C TRP A 471 11.41 12.58 31.47
N MET A 472 12.29 12.08 30.60
CA MET A 472 13.01 10.83 30.85
C MET A 472 13.98 10.96 32.04
N GLU A 473 14.71 12.06 32.13
CA GLU A 473 15.57 12.41 33.28
C GLU A 473 14.79 12.45 34.61
N LEU A 474 13.74 13.28 34.70
CA LEU A 474 13.02 13.48 35.97
C LEU A 474 12.30 12.19 36.41
N THR A 475 11.69 11.45 35.47
CA THR A 475 10.93 10.25 35.83
C THR A 475 11.84 9.09 36.26
N THR A 476 13.08 9.05 35.77
CA THR A 476 14.04 7.99 36.14
C THR A 476 14.69 8.21 37.50
N HIS A 477 14.86 9.47 37.91
CA HIS A 477 15.61 9.84 39.11
C HIS A 477 14.74 10.23 40.30
N LEU A 478 13.55 10.80 40.06
CA LEU A 478 12.69 11.29 41.15
C LEU A 478 11.64 10.26 41.58
N PRO A 479 11.24 10.26 42.87
CA PRO A 479 10.04 9.57 43.33
C PRO A 479 8.81 10.00 42.56
N LEU A 480 7.86 9.07 42.40
CA LEU A 480 6.64 9.26 41.61
C LEU A 480 5.79 10.45 42.10
N THR A 481 5.80 10.75 43.40
CA THR A 481 5.12 11.90 44.02
C THR A 481 5.71 13.24 43.61
N LYS A 482 6.94 13.29 43.10
CA LYS A 482 7.60 14.54 42.67
C LYS A 482 7.48 14.82 41.17
N TRP A 483 7.06 13.86 40.35
CA TRP A 483 7.07 13.98 38.89
C TRP A 483 6.30 15.22 38.35
N TYR A 484 5.19 15.58 39.00
CA TYR A 484 4.35 16.72 38.60
C TYR A 484 4.55 17.99 39.46
N PHE A 485 5.57 18.00 40.31
CA PHE A 485 5.91 19.12 41.22
C PHE A 485 7.31 19.67 40.99
N TYR A 486 8.21 18.84 40.46
CA TYR A 486 9.59 19.21 40.23
C TYR A 486 9.75 20.22 39.10
N ASP A 487 10.54 21.26 39.38
CA ASP A 487 10.98 22.33 38.48
C ASP A 487 10.01 22.69 37.34
N LEU A 488 8.83 23.17 37.71
CA LEU A 488 7.73 23.42 36.77
C LEU A 488 8.04 24.48 35.70
N GLN A 489 9.10 25.27 35.87
CA GLN A 489 9.53 26.31 34.94
C GLN A 489 10.42 25.77 33.81
N TYR A 490 11.17 24.69 34.06
CA TYR A 490 12.02 24.04 33.07
C TYR A 490 11.36 22.76 32.56
N TRP A 491 10.52 22.88 31.53
CA TRP A 491 9.81 21.76 30.89
C TRP A 491 9.13 20.77 31.84
N GLY A 492 8.38 21.30 32.82
CA GLY A 492 7.60 20.49 33.74
C GLY A 492 6.65 19.51 33.02
N LEU A 493 6.35 18.39 33.67
CA LEU A 493 5.55 17.32 33.08
C LEU A 493 4.09 17.76 32.89
N ASP A 494 3.70 17.97 31.62
CA ASP A 494 2.38 18.51 31.24
C ASP A 494 1.45 17.45 30.62
N TYR A 495 1.94 16.24 30.43
CA TYR A 495 1.17 15.15 29.84
C TYR A 495 0.64 14.18 30.90
N PRO A 496 -0.43 13.44 30.60
CA PRO A 496 -1.02 12.51 31.57
C PRO A 496 -0.10 11.30 31.86
N PRO A 497 -0.42 10.52 32.91
CA PRO A 497 0.49 9.53 33.50
C PRO A 497 1.07 8.48 32.55
N LEU A 498 0.38 8.09 31.47
CA LEU A 498 0.92 7.09 30.55
C LEU A 498 2.14 7.62 29.78
N THR A 499 2.19 8.93 29.48
CA THR A 499 3.42 9.55 28.95
C THR A 499 4.54 9.52 29.97
N ALA A 500 4.24 9.77 31.24
CA ALA A 500 5.25 9.72 32.29
C ALA A 500 5.83 8.30 32.44
N TYR A 501 4.98 7.26 32.42
CA TYR A 501 5.44 5.87 32.43
C TYR A 501 6.22 5.50 31.16
N HIS A 502 5.81 6.03 30.01
CA HIS A 502 6.55 5.85 28.77
C HIS A 502 7.94 6.48 28.84
N SER A 503 8.03 7.73 29.32
CA SER A 503 9.30 8.46 29.53
C SER A 503 10.18 7.75 30.56
N TRP A 504 9.60 7.22 31.63
CA TRP A 504 10.32 6.42 32.63
C TRP A 504 10.93 5.17 32.01
N LEU A 505 10.15 4.41 31.22
CA LEU A 505 10.64 3.19 30.58
C LEU A 505 11.76 3.50 29.59
N LEU A 506 11.56 4.50 28.72
CA LEU A 506 12.59 4.92 27.77
C LEU A 506 13.83 5.42 28.51
N GLY A 507 13.69 6.35 29.46
CA GLY A 507 14.82 6.81 30.27
C GLY A 507 15.59 5.67 30.94
N LYS A 508 14.91 4.67 31.53
CA LYS A 508 15.59 3.49 32.11
C LYS A 508 16.35 2.65 31.09
N ILE A 509 15.88 2.56 29.84
CA ILE A 509 16.59 1.88 28.76
C ILE A 509 17.78 2.74 28.31
N GLY A 510 17.56 4.04 28.12
CA GLY A 510 18.57 4.99 27.67
C GLY A 510 19.72 5.17 28.66
N SER A 511 19.44 5.19 29.98
CA SER A 511 20.49 5.23 31.02
C SER A 511 21.38 3.97 31.04
N ARG A 512 20.97 2.87 30.39
CA ARG A 512 21.83 1.69 30.19
C ARG A 512 22.72 1.81 28.95
N VAL A 513 22.36 2.67 28.01
CA VAL A 513 23.19 3.01 26.84
C VAL A 513 24.25 4.01 27.28
N ASP A 514 23.81 5.14 27.83
CA ASP A 514 24.67 6.14 28.45
C ASP A 514 23.92 6.84 29.60
N PRO A 515 24.40 6.73 30.85
CA PRO A 515 23.77 7.41 31.99
C PRO A 515 23.85 8.94 31.90
N ALA A 516 24.82 9.51 31.15
CA ALA A 516 24.98 10.96 31.02
C ALA A 516 23.82 11.64 30.28
N PHE A 517 23.07 10.90 29.45
CA PHE A 517 21.91 11.41 28.71
C PHE A 517 20.79 11.96 29.60
N PHE A 518 20.64 11.36 30.78
CA PHE A 518 19.51 11.59 31.70
C PHE A 518 19.99 11.88 33.12
N ALA A 519 21.23 12.34 33.28
CA ALA A 519 21.77 12.68 34.58
C ALA A 519 21.04 13.90 35.17
N LEU A 520 20.41 13.71 36.33
CA LEU A 520 19.58 14.73 36.98
C LEU A 520 20.35 16.05 37.14
N ASP A 521 19.74 17.16 36.71
CA ASP A 521 20.22 18.55 36.75
C ASP A 521 21.48 18.88 35.93
N THR A 522 22.25 17.86 35.54
CA THR A 522 23.53 18.01 34.85
C THR A 522 23.42 17.82 33.33
N SER A 523 22.43 17.06 32.87
CA SER A 523 22.21 16.75 31.45
C SER A 523 21.27 17.72 30.72
N ARG A 524 20.91 18.85 31.35
CA ARG A 524 20.01 19.86 30.77
C ARG A 524 20.60 20.48 29.51
N GLY A 525 19.86 20.43 28.41
CA GLY A 525 20.27 21.01 27.12
C GLY A 525 21.43 20.29 26.45
N ILE A 526 21.70 19.02 26.80
CA ILE A 526 22.77 18.25 26.16
C ILE A 526 22.40 17.90 24.70
N GLU A 527 23.31 18.20 23.76
CA GLU A 527 23.10 17.99 22.32
C GLU A 527 24.05 16.92 21.75
N ASP A 528 24.16 15.80 22.45
CA ASP A 528 25.01 14.69 22.04
C ASP A 528 24.44 13.94 20.79
N PRO A 529 25.27 13.62 19.78
CA PRO A 529 24.80 12.90 18.58
C PRO A 529 24.23 11.50 18.86
N LEU A 530 24.77 10.75 19.83
CA LEU A 530 24.27 9.44 20.22
C LEU A 530 22.94 9.57 20.98
N LEU A 531 22.77 10.62 21.79
CA LEU A 531 21.47 10.96 22.38
C LEU A 531 20.43 11.25 21.28
N LYS A 532 20.79 12.05 20.26
CA LYS A 532 19.90 12.30 19.12
C LYS A 532 19.48 10.98 18.47
N LEU A 533 20.43 10.10 18.16
CA LEU A 533 20.15 8.78 17.56
C LEU A 533 19.20 7.95 18.44
N TYR A 534 19.50 7.85 19.74
CA TYR A 534 18.68 7.13 20.71
C TYR A 534 17.24 7.65 20.72
N MET A 535 17.07 8.96 20.88
CA MET A 535 15.77 9.61 20.92
C MET A 535 14.99 9.43 19.60
N ARG A 536 15.65 9.53 18.42
CA ARG A 536 14.99 9.26 17.14
C ARG A 536 14.52 7.81 17.03
N ALA A 537 15.33 6.87 17.50
CA ALA A 537 14.99 5.45 17.51
C ALA A 537 13.80 5.15 18.43
N THR A 538 13.71 5.80 19.61
CA THR A 538 12.58 5.57 20.53
C THR A 538 11.24 6.01 19.93
N VAL A 539 11.19 7.10 19.16
CA VAL A 539 9.96 7.51 18.44
C VAL A 539 9.52 6.44 17.45
N ILE A 540 10.45 5.94 16.63
CA ILE A 540 10.16 4.91 15.62
C ILE A 540 9.72 3.59 16.28
N VAL A 541 10.45 3.13 17.30
CA VAL A 541 10.08 1.91 18.02
C VAL A 541 8.70 2.04 18.64
N SER A 542 8.38 3.18 19.25
CA SER A 542 7.07 3.43 19.86
C SER A 542 5.93 3.44 18.83
N GLU A 543 6.16 4.03 17.66
CA GLU A 543 5.23 4.00 16.54
C GLU A 543 5.01 2.56 16.03
N PHE A 544 6.08 1.80 15.82
CA PHE A 544 6.02 0.42 15.32
C PHE A 544 5.36 -0.54 16.31
N LEU A 545 5.43 -0.26 17.61
CA LEU A 545 4.75 -1.06 18.64
C LEU A 545 3.26 -0.71 18.78
N VAL A 546 2.85 0.53 18.48
CA VAL A 546 1.50 1.02 18.79
C VAL A 546 0.71 1.41 17.54
N TYR A 547 1.21 2.35 16.75
CA TYR A 547 0.50 2.92 15.61
C TYR A 547 0.42 1.98 14.41
N ILE A 548 1.57 1.42 13.99
CA ILE A 548 1.66 0.54 12.82
C ILE A 548 0.72 -0.67 12.94
N PRO A 549 0.76 -1.49 14.01
CA PRO A 549 -0.13 -2.64 14.13
C PRO A 549 -1.60 -2.21 14.19
N ALA A 550 -1.92 -1.13 14.90
CA ALA A 550 -3.29 -0.61 14.98
C ALA A 550 -3.84 -0.23 13.61
N VAL A 551 -3.08 0.52 12.80
CA VAL A 551 -3.47 0.93 11.44
C VAL A 551 -3.58 -0.27 10.51
N VAL A 552 -2.61 -1.19 10.52
CA VAL A 552 -2.63 -2.39 9.65
C VAL A 552 -3.87 -3.23 9.95
N LEU A 553 -4.14 -3.51 11.23
CA LEU A 553 -5.31 -4.30 11.64
C LEU A 553 -6.61 -3.58 11.33
N PHE A 554 -6.69 -2.29 11.62
CA PHE A 554 -7.85 -1.45 11.33
C PHE A 554 -8.16 -1.42 9.83
N VAL A 555 -7.19 -1.04 8.99
CA VAL A 555 -7.40 -0.87 7.54
C VAL A 555 -7.79 -2.19 6.90
N ARG A 556 -7.12 -3.31 7.23
CA ARG A 556 -7.48 -4.64 6.73
C ARG A 556 -8.90 -5.06 7.14
N ARG A 557 -9.37 -4.67 8.31
CA ARG A 557 -10.73 -4.99 8.77
C ARG A 557 -11.76 -4.05 8.14
N TYR A 558 -11.50 -2.76 8.13
CA TYR A 558 -12.37 -1.73 7.58
C TYR A 558 -12.59 -1.96 6.08
N ALA A 559 -11.51 -2.23 5.33
CA ALA A 559 -11.58 -2.59 3.91
C ALA A 559 -12.44 -3.84 3.65
N ARG A 560 -12.28 -4.90 4.46
CA ARG A 560 -13.10 -6.11 4.37
C ARG A 560 -14.58 -5.85 4.66
N LEU A 561 -14.90 -5.02 5.65
CA LEU A 561 -16.29 -4.61 5.96
C LEU A 561 -16.95 -3.87 4.79
N HIS A 562 -16.15 -3.20 3.97
CA HIS A 562 -16.60 -2.48 2.78
C HIS A 562 -16.40 -3.28 1.47
N GLY A 563 -16.06 -4.56 1.54
CA GLY A 563 -15.86 -5.41 0.35
C GLY A 563 -14.71 -4.99 -0.56
N SER A 564 -13.73 -4.26 -0.03
CA SER A 564 -12.56 -3.79 -0.80
C SER A 564 -11.56 -4.93 -1.05
N PRO A 565 -11.01 -5.06 -2.26
CA PRO A 565 -9.96 -6.02 -2.55
C PRO A 565 -8.71 -5.82 -1.67
N ALA A 566 -8.01 -6.92 -1.42
CA ALA A 566 -6.71 -6.96 -0.73
C ALA A 566 -5.68 -5.99 -1.33
N TRP A 567 -5.70 -5.88 -2.66
CA TRP A 567 -4.83 -5.00 -3.42
C TRP A 567 -5.06 -3.52 -3.10
N SER A 568 -6.29 -3.05 -3.28
CA SER A 568 -6.72 -1.68 -2.96
C SER A 568 -6.46 -1.35 -1.49
N THR A 569 -6.62 -2.34 -0.61
CA THR A 569 -6.30 -2.21 0.83
C THR A 569 -4.82 -1.90 1.06
N SER A 570 -3.92 -2.55 0.31
CA SER A 570 -2.47 -2.32 0.43
C SER A 570 -2.07 -0.94 -0.11
N ILE A 571 -2.71 -0.50 -1.21
CA ILE A 571 -2.56 0.86 -1.74
C ILE A 571 -2.98 1.90 -0.70
N ALA A 572 -4.18 1.74 -0.12
CA ALA A 572 -4.68 2.64 0.91
C ALA A 572 -3.77 2.66 2.15
N LEU A 573 -3.25 1.50 2.56
CA LEU A 573 -2.32 1.39 3.68
C LEU A 573 -1.05 2.21 3.45
N VAL A 574 -0.44 2.14 2.25
CA VAL A 574 0.74 2.98 1.92
C VAL A 574 0.39 4.46 2.00
N ALA A 575 -0.75 4.88 1.42
CA ALA A 575 -1.16 6.28 1.46
C ALA A 575 -1.37 6.80 2.89
N ILE A 576 -1.92 5.98 3.78
CA ILE A 576 -2.13 6.30 5.20
C ILE A 576 -0.79 6.37 5.95
N LEU A 577 0.09 5.40 5.76
CA LEU A 577 1.37 5.34 6.48
C LEU A 577 2.40 6.38 5.98
N MET A 578 2.23 6.88 4.76
CA MET A 578 3.06 7.94 4.16
C MET A 578 2.51 9.35 4.41
N GLN A 579 1.52 9.53 5.30
CA GLN A 579 0.96 10.84 5.62
C GLN A 579 2.05 11.86 6.03
N PRO A 580 2.26 12.95 5.28
CA PRO A 580 3.40 13.85 5.49
C PRO A 580 3.40 14.54 6.85
N ALA A 581 2.24 15.09 7.24
CA ALA A 581 2.07 15.82 8.49
C ALA A 581 2.53 14.99 9.72
N THR A 582 2.10 13.73 9.80
CA THR A 582 2.48 12.82 10.89
C THR A 582 3.98 12.55 10.89
N ILE A 583 4.57 12.29 9.71
CA ILE A 583 5.99 11.97 9.59
C ILE A 583 6.86 13.16 9.99
N LEU A 584 6.52 14.37 9.51
CA LEU A 584 7.28 15.59 9.75
C LEU A 584 7.25 16.00 11.23
N ILE A 585 6.11 15.83 11.89
CA ILE A 585 5.96 16.23 13.30
C ILE A 585 6.60 15.20 14.25
N ASP A 586 6.39 13.90 14.03
CA ASP A 586 6.93 12.91 14.97
C ASP A 586 8.43 12.66 14.74
N HIS A 587 8.86 12.46 13.48
CA HIS A 587 10.25 12.10 13.18
C HIS A 587 11.14 13.29 12.86
N GLY A 588 10.59 14.44 12.44
CA GLY A 588 11.35 15.67 12.21
C GLY A 588 11.35 16.56 13.46
N HIS A 589 10.19 17.15 13.78
CA HIS A 589 10.02 18.07 14.91
C HIS A 589 10.30 17.42 16.28
N PHE A 590 10.14 16.09 16.38
CA PHE A 590 10.32 15.25 17.56
C PHE A 590 9.09 15.20 18.48
N GLN A 591 8.19 14.24 18.21
CA GLN A 591 7.02 13.98 19.05
C GLN A 591 6.59 12.52 19.08
N TYR A 592 5.85 12.16 20.13
CA TYR A 592 5.21 10.86 20.28
C TYR A 592 3.69 10.93 20.00
N ASN A 593 3.24 11.61 18.94
CA ASN A 593 1.79 11.72 18.68
C ASN A 593 1.20 10.39 18.17
N THR A 594 1.95 9.65 17.38
CA THR A 594 1.59 8.34 16.83
C THR A 594 1.23 7.31 17.89
N VAL A 595 1.79 7.37 19.10
CA VAL A 595 1.37 6.50 20.21
C VAL A 595 -0.08 6.79 20.62
N MET A 596 -0.41 8.06 20.86
CA MET A 596 -1.79 8.47 21.18
C MET A 596 -2.75 8.15 20.04
N LEU A 597 -2.39 8.50 18.81
CA LEU A 597 -3.21 8.26 17.61
C LEU A 597 -3.40 6.75 17.38
N GLY A 598 -2.36 5.94 17.59
CA GLY A 598 -2.40 4.48 17.46
C GLY A 598 -3.35 3.84 18.46
N LEU A 599 -3.37 4.32 19.71
CA LEU A 599 -4.33 3.89 20.72
C LEU A 599 -5.78 4.27 20.35
N VAL A 600 -6.02 5.43 19.71
CA VAL A 600 -7.34 5.75 19.14
C VAL A 600 -7.72 4.76 18.05
N VAL A 601 -6.82 4.47 17.12
CA VAL A 601 -7.08 3.51 16.03
C VAL A 601 -7.34 2.10 16.57
N ALA A 602 -6.59 1.65 17.58
CA ALA A 602 -6.80 0.38 18.27
C ALA A 602 -8.16 0.32 18.98
N SER A 603 -8.60 1.44 19.57
CA SER A 603 -9.94 1.57 20.14
C SER A 603 -11.03 1.40 19.08
N ILE A 604 -10.88 2.06 17.92
CA ILE A 604 -11.83 1.93 16.80
C ILE A 604 -11.81 0.49 16.25
N GLU A 605 -10.65 -0.13 16.08
CA GLU A 605 -10.53 -1.54 15.67
C GLU A 605 -11.28 -2.47 16.64
N SER A 606 -11.13 -2.22 17.95
CA SER A 606 -11.84 -2.97 19.00
C SER A 606 -13.36 -2.76 18.94
N ILE A 607 -13.82 -1.55 18.56
CA ILE A 607 -15.23 -1.30 18.26
C ILE A 607 -15.69 -2.14 17.06
N LEU A 608 -14.91 -2.18 15.98
CA LEU A 608 -15.24 -2.95 14.77
C LEU A 608 -15.30 -4.47 15.04
N THR A 609 -14.56 -4.97 16.04
CA THR A 609 -14.61 -6.37 16.48
C THR A 609 -15.69 -6.65 17.53
N GLY A 610 -16.38 -5.63 18.03
CA GLY A 610 -17.37 -5.76 19.11
C GLY A 610 -16.74 -6.03 20.48
N ARG A 611 -15.43 -5.78 20.66
CA ARG A 611 -14.70 -5.95 21.92
C ARG A 611 -14.75 -4.66 22.75
N TRP A 612 -15.94 -4.36 23.28
CA TRP A 612 -16.22 -3.09 23.99
C TRP A 612 -15.26 -2.76 25.15
N PRO A 613 -14.87 -3.70 26.03
CA PRO A 613 -13.94 -3.40 27.11
C PRO A 613 -12.56 -2.96 26.62
N LEU A 614 -12.02 -3.63 25.59
CA LEU A 614 -10.74 -3.27 24.99
C LEU A 614 -10.82 -1.91 24.28
N ALA A 615 -11.93 -1.62 23.61
CA ALA A 615 -12.15 -0.30 23.01
C ALA A 615 -12.06 0.82 24.06
N CYS A 616 -12.69 0.62 25.22
CA CYS A 616 -12.62 1.57 26.33
C CYS A 616 -11.20 1.67 26.90
N ALA A 617 -10.54 0.53 27.13
CA ALA A 617 -9.18 0.49 27.65
C ALA A 617 -8.18 1.23 26.74
N PHE A 618 -8.22 1.00 25.41
CA PHE A 618 -7.38 1.71 24.46
C PHE A 618 -7.70 3.20 24.37
N PHE A 619 -8.97 3.59 24.44
CA PHE A 619 -9.34 5.00 24.42
C PHE A 619 -8.90 5.73 25.70
N VAL A 620 -9.07 5.10 26.87
CA VAL A 620 -8.56 5.63 28.14
C VAL A 620 -7.04 5.70 28.14
N ALA A 621 -6.35 4.70 27.58
CA ALA A 621 -4.90 4.73 27.41
C ALA A 621 -4.47 5.90 26.49
N SER A 622 -5.20 6.15 25.39
CA SER A 622 -4.96 7.28 24.50
C SER A 622 -5.06 8.62 25.23
N LEU A 623 -6.14 8.81 26.01
CA LEU A 623 -6.33 9.96 26.91
C LEU A 623 -5.24 10.05 27.97
N GLY A 624 -4.81 8.91 28.51
CA GLY A 624 -3.72 8.79 29.47
C GLY A 624 -2.34 9.09 28.87
N PHE A 625 -2.19 9.07 27.54
CA PHE A 625 -0.95 9.40 26.86
C PHE A 625 -0.89 10.89 26.50
N LYS A 626 -1.89 11.42 25.79
CA LYS A 626 -2.01 12.85 25.49
C LYS A 626 -3.48 13.25 25.59
N GLN A 627 -3.75 14.27 26.40
CA GLN A 627 -5.09 14.81 26.66
C GLN A 627 -5.79 15.34 25.40
N MET A 628 -5.03 15.66 24.34
CA MET A 628 -5.58 16.09 23.06
C MET A 628 -6.53 15.05 22.44
N ALA A 629 -6.41 13.76 22.79
CA ALA A 629 -7.38 12.72 22.38
C ALA A 629 -8.83 13.01 22.82
N LEU A 630 -9.05 13.97 23.75
CA LEU A 630 -10.39 14.46 24.10
C LEU A 630 -11.17 15.03 22.92
N TYR A 631 -10.51 15.42 21.82
CA TYR A 631 -11.20 15.87 20.61
C TYR A 631 -12.10 14.78 20.01
N TYR A 632 -11.82 13.51 20.32
CA TYR A 632 -12.61 12.35 19.91
C TYR A 632 -13.63 11.91 20.96
N ALA A 633 -13.48 12.33 22.23
CA ALA A 633 -14.25 11.80 23.34
C ALA A 633 -15.78 12.00 23.19
N PRO A 634 -16.30 13.15 22.70
CA PRO A 634 -17.73 13.32 22.48
C PRO A 634 -18.31 12.29 21.51
N ILE A 635 -17.61 12.01 20.41
CA ILE A 635 -18.05 11.01 19.42
C ILE A 635 -17.95 9.60 19.98
N MET A 636 -16.86 9.27 20.67
CA MET A 636 -16.71 7.96 21.31
C MET A 636 -17.80 7.71 22.35
N PHE A 637 -18.09 8.71 23.18
CA PHE A 637 -19.18 8.65 24.15
C PHE A 637 -20.55 8.49 23.47
N SER A 638 -20.88 9.36 22.51
CA SER A 638 -22.15 9.32 21.77
C SER A 638 -22.33 8.01 21.03
N PHE A 639 -21.29 7.47 20.39
CA PHE A 639 -21.32 6.19 19.70
C PHE A 639 -21.53 5.03 20.67
N LEU A 640 -20.74 4.95 21.75
CA LEU A 640 -20.81 3.86 22.73
C LEU A 640 -22.17 3.85 23.44
N LEU A 641 -22.63 5.02 23.92
CA LEU A 641 -23.93 5.16 24.56
C LEU A 641 -25.08 4.87 23.57
N GLY A 642 -25.01 5.40 22.35
CA GLY A 642 -25.96 5.10 21.29
C GLY A 642 -26.04 3.60 21.01
N SER A 643 -24.90 2.90 20.98
CA SER A 643 -24.83 1.45 20.80
C SER A 643 -25.49 0.66 21.95
N CYS A 644 -25.57 1.24 23.15
CA CYS A 644 -26.26 0.68 24.30
C CYS A 644 -27.76 0.92 24.25
N LEU A 645 -28.23 2.01 23.66
CA LEU A 645 -29.64 2.40 23.66
C LEU A 645 -30.40 1.95 22.41
N PHE A 646 -29.75 1.93 21.24
CA PHE A 646 -30.40 1.66 19.95
C PHE A 646 -29.90 0.36 19.28
N PRO A 647 -30.79 -0.39 18.60
CA PRO A 647 -32.25 -0.21 18.52
C PRO A 647 -33.00 -0.68 19.78
N ARG A 648 -32.31 -1.37 20.70
CA ARG A 648 -32.85 -1.82 22.00
C ARG A 648 -31.85 -1.52 23.09
N ILE A 649 -32.36 -1.29 24.30
CA ILE A 649 -31.55 -1.02 25.48
C ILE A 649 -30.79 -2.30 25.89
N ARG A 650 -29.46 -2.20 25.97
CA ARG A 650 -28.53 -3.28 26.33
C ARG A 650 -27.78 -2.91 27.61
N ILE A 651 -28.42 -3.12 28.76
CA ILE A 651 -27.87 -2.77 30.09
C ILE A 651 -26.55 -3.47 30.36
N GLY A 652 -26.41 -4.76 30.01
CA GLY A 652 -25.16 -5.50 30.20
C GLY A 652 -23.97 -4.89 29.45
N ARG A 653 -24.20 -4.34 28.24
CA ARG A 653 -23.16 -3.62 27.50
C ARG A 653 -22.82 -2.29 28.18
N LEU A 654 -23.83 -1.55 28.64
CA LEU A 654 -23.62 -0.29 29.35
C LEU A 654 -22.77 -0.50 30.61
N LEU A 655 -23.11 -1.50 31.42
CA LEU A 655 -22.34 -1.88 32.61
C LEU A 655 -20.92 -2.32 32.24
N SER A 656 -20.76 -3.14 31.20
CA SER A 656 -19.44 -3.57 30.73
C SER A 656 -18.55 -2.39 30.29
N ILE A 657 -19.11 -1.44 29.54
CA ILE A 657 -18.40 -0.22 29.10
C ILE A 657 -18.03 0.65 30.29
N ALA A 658 -18.97 0.89 31.22
CA ALA A 658 -18.75 1.71 32.40
C ALA A 658 -17.66 1.11 33.30
N LEU A 659 -17.78 -0.18 33.63
CA LEU A 659 -16.81 -0.90 34.46
C LEU A 659 -15.43 -0.96 33.80
N ALA A 660 -15.36 -1.24 32.50
CA ALA A 660 -14.08 -1.25 31.78
C ALA A 660 -13.40 0.13 31.77
N THR A 661 -14.18 1.21 31.59
CA THR A 661 -13.66 2.58 31.60
C THR A 661 -13.13 2.96 32.99
N ILE A 662 -13.90 2.66 34.05
CA ILE A 662 -13.48 2.90 35.44
C ILE A 662 -12.23 2.09 35.75
N ALA A 663 -12.22 0.80 35.43
CA ALA A 663 -11.07 -0.08 35.66
C ALA A 663 -9.81 0.43 34.95
N ALA A 664 -9.92 0.89 33.70
CA ALA A 664 -8.79 1.44 32.95
C ALA A 664 -8.22 2.71 33.61
N PHE A 665 -9.07 3.64 34.06
CA PHE A 665 -8.62 4.84 34.78
C PHE A 665 -8.01 4.50 36.14
N VAL A 666 -8.61 3.57 36.88
CA VAL A 666 -8.08 3.09 38.16
C VAL A 666 -6.70 2.48 37.96
N ILE A 667 -6.51 1.61 36.96
CA ILE A 667 -5.20 1.00 36.66
C ILE A 667 -4.17 2.08 36.32
N LEU A 668 -4.54 3.09 35.51
CA LEU A 668 -3.64 4.16 35.11
C LEU A 668 -3.19 5.04 36.29
N LEU A 669 -4.11 5.38 37.19
CA LEU A 669 -3.91 6.34 38.29
C LEU A 669 -3.51 5.68 39.62
N ALA A 670 -3.72 4.36 39.77
CA ALA A 670 -3.45 3.64 41.01
C ALA A 670 -2.02 3.85 41.54
N PRO A 671 -0.95 3.86 40.73
CA PRO A 671 0.40 4.11 41.25
C PRO A 671 0.53 5.44 42.01
N PHE A 672 -0.07 6.52 41.50
CA PHE A 672 -0.06 7.82 42.17
C PHE A 672 -0.82 7.80 43.50
N VAL A 673 -1.98 7.13 43.55
CA VAL A 673 -2.77 7.02 44.78
C VAL A 673 -2.08 6.14 45.82
N VAL A 674 -1.53 5.00 45.41
CA VAL A 674 -0.90 4.03 46.32
C VAL A 674 0.41 4.59 46.89
N VAL A 675 1.27 5.17 46.05
CA VAL A 675 2.55 5.72 46.51
C VAL A 675 2.34 6.94 47.41
N SER A 676 1.45 7.86 47.04
CA SER A 676 1.16 9.02 47.89
C SER A 676 0.57 8.63 49.25
N LEU A 677 -0.31 7.61 49.29
CA LEU A 677 -0.84 7.09 50.56
C LEU A 677 0.24 6.39 51.38
N HIS A 678 1.16 5.68 50.74
CA HIS A 678 2.28 5.02 51.42
C HIS A 678 3.24 6.03 52.05
N GLU A 679 3.62 7.09 51.33
CA GLU A 679 4.47 8.17 51.85
C GLU A 679 3.78 8.94 52.99
N TRP A 680 2.48 9.21 52.87
CA TRP A 680 1.69 9.81 53.95
C TRP A 680 1.69 8.94 55.22
N ARG A 681 1.53 7.62 55.09
CA ARG A 681 1.59 6.69 56.24
C ARG A 681 2.97 6.68 56.92
N GLN A 682 4.03 6.96 56.17
CA GLN A 682 5.39 7.08 56.72
C GLN A 682 5.67 8.46 57.35
N GLY A 683 4.71 9.38 57.33
CA GLY A 683 4.88 10.73 57.87
C GLY A 683 5.72 11.66 57.00
N SER A 684 5.86 11.36 55.70
CA SER A 684 6.53 12.27 54.77
C SER A 684 5.68 13.52 54.55
N PRO A 685 6.24 14.73 54.64
CA PRO A 685 5.48 15.96 54.42
C PRO A 685 5.01 16.03 52.96
N ALA A 686 3.73 16.37 52.78
CA ALA A 686 3.18 16.64 51.45
C ALA A 686 3.80 17.93 50.87
N PRO A 687 3.91 18.06 49.52
CA PRO A 687 4.38 19.29 48.90
C PRO A 687 3.55 20.51 49.34
N ASP A 688 4.21 21.62 49.67
CA ASP A 688 3.54 22.85 50.13
C ASP A 688 2.73 23.56 49.03
N THR A 689 3.05 23.26 47.76
CA THR A 689 2.37 23.85 46.60
C THR A 689 1.00 23.24 46.38
N ILE A 690 -0.05 23.99 46.71
CA ILE A 690 -1.44 23.58 46.50
C ILE A 690 -1.89 24.02 45.10
N PRO A 691 -2.39 23.11 44.23
CA PRO A 691 -2.86 23.48 42.90
C PRO A 691 -4.12 24.37 42.95
N PRO A 692 -4.30 25.31 42.01
CA PRO A 692 -5.45 26.21 41.97
C PRO A 692 -6.82 25.51 42.05
N ILE A 693 -6.94 24.32 41.45
CA ILE A 693 -8.19 23.55 41.50
C ILE A 693 -8.60 23.17 42.93
N MET A 694 -7.63 22.93 43.80
CA MET A 694 -7.83 22.57 45.20
C MET A 694 -8.05 23.81 46.09
N GLN A 695 -7.43 24.94 45.73
CA GLN A 695 -7.67 26.23 46.41
C GLN A 695 -9.10 26.73 46.23
N ASN A 696 -9.73 26.41 45.09
CA ASN A 696 -11.10 26.83 44.76
C ASN A 696 -12.18 25.87 45.29
N ILE A 697 -11.83 24.81 46.01
CA ILE A 697 -12.82 23.90 46.60
C ILE A 697 -13.40 24.57 47.86
N PRO A 698 -14.73 24.70 48.00
CA PRO A 698 -15.37 25.36 49.15
C PRO A 698 -15.33 24.53 50.45
N ILE A 699 -14.48 23.50 50.53
CA ILE A 699 -14.39 22.56 51.65
C ILE A 699 -12.96 22.61 52.18
N GLU A 700 -12.81 22.88 53.48
CA GLU A 700 -11.51 22.77 54.15
C GLU A 700 -11.11 21.29 54.27
N LEU A 701 -10.09 20.90 53.50
CA LEU A 701 -9.54 19.54 53.54
C LEU A 701 -8.55 19.45 54.71
N ASP A 702 -8.78 18.49 55.61
CA ASP A 702 -7.85 18.20 56.72
C ASP A 702 -6.51 17.70 56.15
N ARG A 703 -5.45 18.47 56.39
CA ARG A 703 -4.08 18.16 55.92
C ARG A 703 -3.51 16.90 56.55
N ASN A 704 -4.02 16.51 57.71
CA ASN A 704 -3.57 15.33 58.45
C ASN A 704 -4.34 14.07 58.04
N ALA A 705 -5.40 14.19 57.23
CA ALA A 705 -6.19 13.04 56.83
C ALA A 705 -5.52 12.21 55.72
N TRP A 706 -5.78 10.90 55.73
CA TRP A 706 -5.21 9.93 54.78
C TRP A 706 -5.52 10.24 53.31
N TYR A 707 -6.64 10.91 53.04
CA TYR A 707 -7.09 11.25 51.69
C TYR A 707 -6.41 12.51 51.14
N TYR A 708 -5.77 13.34 51.99
CA TYR A 708 -5.21 14.62 51.58
C TYR A 708 -4.11 14.44 50.53
N ALA A 709 -3.13 13.58 50.80
CA ALA A 709 -2.01 13.35 49.89
C ALA A 709 -2.45 12.83 48.51
N PRO A 710 -3.29 11.77 48.39
CA PRO A 710 -3.84 11.36 47.10
C PRO A 710 -4.60 12.47 46.35
N ILE A 711 -5.45 13.23 47.04
CA ILE A 711 -6.21 14.32 46.43
C ILE A 711 -5.28 15.43 45.91
N LEU A 712 -4.27 15.81 46.69
CA LEU A 712 -3.27 16.82 46.29
C LEU A 712 -2.55 16.41 44.99
N HIS A 713 -2.05 15.18 44.92
CA HIS A 713 -1.33 14.69 43.74
C HIS A 713 -2.23 14.58 42.51
N LEU A 714 -3.43 14.01 42.66
CA LEU A 714 -4.39 13.93 41.54
C LEU A 714 -4.81 15.32 41.05
N SER A 715 -5.02 16.26 41.98
CA SER A 715 -5.34 17.65 41.65
C SER A 715 -4.22 18.35 40.90
N GLN A 716 -2.96 18.12 41.31
CA GLN A 716 -1.79 18.66 40.61
C GLN A 716 -1.66 18.07 39.20
N ILE A 717 -1.83 16.75 39.05
CA ILE A 717 -1.80 16.09 37.73
C ILE A 717 -2.86 16.71 36.81
N ILE A 718 -4.11 16.84 37.28
CA ILE A 718 -5.20 17.44 36.50
C ILE A 718 -4.87 18.89 36.11
N HIS A 719 -4.34 19.68 37.05
CA HIS A 719 -3.97 21.07 36.81
C HIS A 719 -2.84 21.21 35.78
N ARG A 720 -1.85 20.30 35.78
CA ARG A 720 -0.77 20.29 34.76
C ARG A 720 -1.28 19.87 33.39
N ILE A 721 -2.17 18.87 33.32
CA ILE A 721 -2.76 18.39 32.06
C ILE A 721 -3.63 19.47 31.40
N PHE A 722 -4.36 20.26 32.20
CA PHE A 722 -5.28 21.31 31.74
C PHE A 722 -4.90 22.69 32.28
N PRO A 723 -3.91 23.37 31.67
CA PRO A 723 -3.48 24.70 32.11
C PRO A 723 -4.48 25.77 31.67
N PHE A 724 -5.45 26.10 32.54
CA PHE A 724 -6.49 27.11 32.24
C PHE A 724 -5.98 28.57 32.21
N ALA A 725 -4.71 28.82 32.51
CA ALA A 725 -4.12 30.16 32.66
C ALA A 725 -3.43 30.73 31.40
N ARG A 726 -3.60 30.11 30.23
CA ARG A 726 -2.96 30.55 28.97
C ARG A 726 -3.95 31.32 28.07
N GLY A 727 -3.46 32.25 27.24
CA GLY A 727 -4.30 33.10 26.37
C GLY A 727 -5.08 32.34 25.28
N LEU A 728 -6.00 33.04 24.58
CA LEU A 728 -6.88 32.49 23.52
C LEU A 728 -6.14 31.91 22.31
N PHE A 729 -4.92 32.36 22.04
CA PHE A 729 -3.99 31.73 21.11
C PHE A 729 -2.59 32.23 21.49
N GLU A 730 -1.68 31.31 21.77
CA GLU A 730 -0.28 31.65 22.06
C GLU A 730 0.47 31.99 20.76
N ASP A 731 0.13 31.30 19.67
CA ASP A 731 0.73 31.44 18.35
C ASP A 731 -0.30 31.69 17.24
N LYS A 732 0.19 31.99 16.04
CA LYS A 732 -0.62 32.28 14.85
C LYS A 732 -1.12 30.99 14.21
N VAL A 733 -2.16 30.41 14.80
CA VAL A 733 -2.74 29.13 14.37
C VAL A 733 -3.86 29.34 13.35
N ALA A 734 -4.03 28.41 12.42
CA ALA A 734 -5.10 28.39 11.43
C ALA A 734 -6.49 28.03 12.04
N ASN A 735 -6.90 28.71 13.11
CA ASN A 735 -8.22 28.55 13.74
C ASN A 735 -9.13 29.77 13.51
N ALA A 736 -10.41 29.64 13.88
CA ALA A 736 -11.39 30.71 13.67
C ALA A 736 -11.04 31.97 14.48
N TRP A 737 -10.51 31.81 15.69
CA TRP A 737 -10.19 32.92 16.58
C TRP A 737 -9.04 33.78 16.07
N CYS A 738 -7.96 33.18 15.56
CA CYS A 738 -6.84 33.90 14.97
C CYS A 738 -7.28 34.63 13.69
N ALA A 739 -8.13 33.99 12.87
CA ALA A 739 -8.68 34.62 11.68
C ALA A 739 -9.54 35.84 12.02
N ILE A 740 -10.47 35.71 12.98
CA ILE A 740 -11.29 36.82 13.45
C ILE A 740 -10.42 37.91 14.08
N HIS A 741 -9.46 37.54 14.93
CA HIS A 741 -8.56 38.49 15.61
C HIS A 741 -7.74 39.35 14.65
N THR A 742 -7.48 38.86 13.44
CA THR A 742 -6.76 39.61 12.41
C THR A 742 -7.55 40.82 11.94
N PHE A 743 -8.87 40.69 11.77
CA PHE A 743 -9.76 41.78 11.33
C PHE A 743 -10.44 42.52 12.48
N TYR A 744 -10.70 41.82 13.59
CA TYR A 744 -11.39 42.33 14.76
C TYR A 744 -10.71 41.87 16.05
N LYS A 745 -10.02 42.79 16.73
CA LYS A 745 -9.19 42.49 17.90
C LYS A 745 -10.01 41.99 19.09
N LEU A 746 -9.98 40.68 19.30
CA LEU A 746 -10.65 39.97 20.39
C LEU A 746 -10.11 40.27 21.80
N ASN A 747 -8.88 40.76 21.93
CA ASN A 747 -8.29 41.17 23.21
C ASN A 747 -9.03 42.35 23.88
N ARG A 748 -9.99 42.98 23.19
CA ARG A 748 -10.91 43.97 23.75
C ARG A 748 -11.91 43.37 24.75
N PHE A 749 -12.09 42.05 24.73
CA PHE A 749 -12.95 41.34 25.66
C PHE A 749 -12.13 40.66 26.76
N PRO A 750 -12.69 40.52 27.98
CA PRO A 750 -12.04 39.78 29.05
C PRO A 750 -11.89 38.29 28.67
N SER A 751 -10.79 37.67 29.12
CA SER A 751 -10.46 36.28 28.81
C SER A 751 -11.59 35.31 29.17
N ASP A 752 -12.26 35.52 30.31
CA ASP A 752 -13.36 34.65 30.77
C ASP A 752 -14.53 34.60 29.76
N LYS A 753 -14.85 35.74 29.14
CA LYS A 753 -15.89 35.79 28.10
C LYS A 753 -15.44 35.08 26.83
N LEU A 754 -14.17 35.22 26.45
CA LEU A 754 -13.61 34.52 25.29
C LEU A 754 -13.59 33.01 25.51
N GLN A 755 -13.27 32.54 26.72
CA GLN A 755 -13.36 31.14 27.12
C GLN A 755 -14.80 30.62 27.00
N GLN A 756 -15.80 31.35 27.53
CA GLN A 756 -17.20 30.97 27.42
C GLN A 756 -17.71 30.93 25.97
N VAL A 757 -17.38 31.95 25.17
CA VAL A 757 -17.79 32.03 23.76
C VAL A 757 -17.14 30.90 22.95
N SER A 758 -15.86 30.62 23.18
CA SER A 758 -15.17 29.52 22.51
C SER A 758 -15.74 28.16 22.89
N LEU A 759 -16.03 27.93 24.17
CA LEU A 759 -16.72 26.73 24.63
C LEU A 759 -18.08 26.57 23.94
N GLY A 760 -18.89 27.64 23.88
CA GLY A 760 -20.18 27.63 23.18
C GLY A 760 -20.05 27.32 21.69
N ALA A 761 -19.08 27.91 21.01
CA ALA A 761 -18.82 27.68 19.59
C ALA A 761 -18.35 26.24 19.33
N THR A 762 -17.43 25.70 20.15
CA THR A 762 -16.99 24.30 20.06
C THR A 762 -18.17 23.36 20.27
N LEU A 763 -18.94 23.52 21.34
CA LEU A 763 -20.12 22.68 21.63
C LEU A 763 -21.15 22.73 20.50
N GLY A 764 -21.42 23.92 19.96
CA GLY A 764 -22.31 24.08 18.80
C GLY A 764 -21.81 23.34 17.56
N SER A 765 -20.50 23.40 17.28
CA SER A 765 -19.90 22.76 16.11
C SER A 765 -19.89 21.23 16.17
N ILE A 766 -19.80 20.63 17.37
CA ILE A 766 -19.74 19.17 17.54
C ILE A 766 -21.12 18.55 17.79
N LEU A 767 -22.13 19.36 18.13
CA LEU A 767 -23.47 18.88 18.48
C LEU A 767 -24.08 17.99 17.39
N LEU A 768 -24.08 18.46 16.13
CA LEU A 768 -24.68 17.71 15.03
C LEU A 768 -23.99 16.36 14.79
N PRO A 769 -22.65 16.27 14.64
CA PRO A 769 -21.94 14.99 14.58
C PRO A 769 -22.26 14.04 15.75
N CYS A 770 -22.30 14.56 16.99
CA CYS A 770 -22.64 13.77 18.18
C CYS A 770 -24.06 13.22 18.13
N LEU A 771 -25.05 14.02 17.71
CA LEU A 771 -26.45 13.59 17.59
C LEU A 771 -26.63 12.51 16.51
N VAL A 772 -25.99 12.70 15.34
CA VAL A 772 -26.06 11.75 14.23
C VAL A 772 -25.50 10.39 14.65
N ILE A 773 -24.29 10.36 15.22
CA ILE A 773 -23.65 9.10 15.60
C ILE A 773 -24.32 8.43 16.80
N PHE A 774 -24.89 9.21 17.73
CA PHE A 774 -25.69 8.71 18.85
C PHE A 774 -26.95 7.99 18.37
N ARG A 775 -27.66 8.59 17.39
CA ARG A 775 -28.89 8.03 16.84
C ARG A 775 -28.63 6.85 15.89
N TYR A 776 -27.50 6.87 15.19
CA TYR A 776 -27.09 5.84 14.23
C TYR A 776 -25.67 5.33 14.55
N PRO A 777 -25.49 4.51 15.61
CA PRO A 777 -24.18 3.99 16.02
C PRO A 777 -23.69 2.91 15.04
N ARG A 778 -23.25 3.32 13.84
CA ARG A 778 -22.78 2.46 12.75
C ARG A 778 -21.28 2.64 12.54
N SER A 779 -20.58 1.53 12.32
CA SER A 779 -19.12 1.51 12.09
C SER A 779 -18.69 2.35 10.88
N GLN A 780 -19.54 2.49 9.88
CA GLN A 780 -19.26 3.29 8.67
C GLN A 780 -19.21 4.79 8.97
N LEU A 781 -19.98 5.26 9.96
CA LEU A 781 -20.11 6.66 10.33
C LEU A 781 -19.06 7.13 11.34
N ILE A 782 -18.28 6.22 11.94
CA ILE A 782 -17.35 6.57 13.03
C ILE A 782 -16.22 7.48 12.57
N LEU A 783 -15.58 7.21 11.42
CA LEU A 783 -14.48 8.04 10.91
C LEU A 783 -14.94 9.44 10.50
N PRO A 784 -16.03 9.61 9.70
CA PRO A 784 -16.56 10.94 9.41
C PRO A 784 -16.98 11.72 10.65
N ALA A 785 -17.57 11.05 11.65
CA ALA A 785 -17.97 11.66 12.90
C ALA A 785 -16.76 12.13 13.72
N LEU A 786 -15.73 11.29 13.87
CA LEU A 786 -14.47 11.62 14.53
C LEU A 786 -13.78 12.80 13.85
N SER A 787 -13.69 12.80 12.52
CA SER A 787 -13.12 13.91 11.75
C SER A 787 -13.90 15.21 11.97
N SER A 788 -15.23 15.16 11.86
CA SER A 788 -16.09 16.34 12.04
C SER A 788 -15.94 16.95 13.44
N CYS A 789 -15.89 16.11 14.47
CA CYS A 789 -15.71 16.56 15.85
C CYS A 789 -14.33 17.16 16.06
N ALA A 790 -13.27 16.48 15.61
CA ALA A 790 -11.89 16.97 15.75
C ALA A 790 -11.66 18.29 14.99
N TRP A 791 -12.28 18.48 13.83
CA TRP A 791 -12.27 19.76 13.12
C TRP A 791 -13.00 20.85 13.91
N GLY A 792 -14.16 20.54 14.50
CA GLY A 792 -14.90 21.48 15.36
C GLY A 792 -14.08 21.95 16.56
N PHE A 793 -13.38 21.03 17.23
CA PHE A 793 -12.42 21.37 18.28
C PHE A 793 -11.26 22.22 17.74
N PHE A 794 -10.62 21.81 16.65
CA PHE A 794 -9.48 22.55 16.09
C PHE A 794 -9.85 23.99 15.67
N LEU A 795 -11.04 24.20 15.11
CA LEU A 795 -11.46 25.53 14.63
C LEU A 795 -11.91 26.46 15.76
N PHE A 796 -12.62 25.92 16.77
CA PHE A 796 -13.37 26.74 17.72
C PHE A 796 -12.92 26.60 19.18
N SER A 797 -12.03 25.66 19.52
CA SER A 797 -11.51 25.53 20.89
C SER A 797 -10.74 26.78 21.32
N PHE A 798 -10.76 27.06 22.62
CA PHE A 798 -10.05 28.19 23.22
C PHE A 798 -8.53 28.09 23.06
N GLN A 799 -7.98 26.88 23.13
CA GLN A 799 -6.54 26.64 22.95
C GLN A 799 -6.35 25.54 21.92
N VAL A 800 -5.55 25.86 20.91
CA VAL A 800 -5.20 24.99 19.80
C VAL A 800 -3.77 25.30 19.40
N HIS A 801 -3.01 24.26 19.05
CA HIS A 801 -1.67 24.40 18.49
C HIS A 801 -1.69 24.00 17.02
N GLU A 802 -0.74 24.51 16.22
CA GLU A 802 -0.59 24.15 14.79
C GLU A 802 -0.52 22.63 14.58
N LYS A 803 0.23 21.95 15.47
CA LYS A 803 0.42 20.48 15.49
C LYS A 803 -0.89 19.71 15.73
N SER A 804 -1.90 20.33 16.33
CA SER A 804 -3.19 19.68 16.63
C SER A 804 -4.00 19.36 15.36
N VAL A 805 -3.60 19.84 14.19
CA VAL A 805 -4.23 19.49 12.90
C VAL A 805 -4.12 17.98 12.60
N LEU A 806 -3.16 17.27 13.21
CA LEU A 806 -3.04 15.81 13.08
C LEU A 806 -4.31 15.07 13.54
N LEU A 807 -5.03 15.63 14.51
CA LEU A 807 -6.22 15.00 15.08
C LEU A 807 -7.38 14.91 14.08
N PRO A 808 -7.82 15.99 13.42
CA PRO A 808 -8.82 15.86 12.36
C PRO A 808 -8.32 15.12 11.12
N LEU A 809 -7.02 15.16 10.81
CA LEU A 809 -6.47 14.50 9.63
C LEU A 809 -6.40 12.97 9.77
N LEU A 810 -6.12 12.41 10.96
CA LEU A 810 -6.09 10.96 11.17
C LEU A 810 -7.37 10.25 10.69
N PRO A 811 -8.58 10.56 11.19
CA PRO A 811 -9.78 9.88 10.74
C PRO A 811 -10.09 10.18 9.26
N MET A 812 -9.67 11.34 8.71
CA MET A 812 -9.79 11.61 7.27
C MET A 812 -8.89 10.71 6.43
N THR A 813 -7.62 10.52 6.81
CA THR A 813 -6.71 9.64 6.06
C THR A 813 -7.15 8.20 6.12
N LEU A 814 -7.66 7.74 7.26
CA LEU A 814 -8.21 6.39 7.42
C LEU A 814 -9.41 6.10 6.50
N LEU A 815 -10.16 7.12 6.05
CA LEU A 815 -11.24 6.95 5.08
C LEU A 815 -10.76 6.43 3.72
N LEU A 816 -9.47 6.57 3.39
CA LEU A 816 -8.87 5.99 2.17
C LEU A 816 -8.97 4.45 2.16
N GLY A 817 -9.04 3.82 3.33
CA GLY A 817 -9.23 2.36 3.45
C GLY A 817 -10.67 1.87 3.24
N GLY A 818 -11.64 2.77 3.02
CA GLY A 818 -13.04 2.42 2.78
C GLY A 818 -13.34 2.00 1.34
N GLY A 819 -14.55 1.47 1.09
CA GLY A 819 -14.97 0.93 -0.21
C GLY A 819 -15.03 1.91 -1.38
N SER A 820 -14.98 3.21 -1.10
CA SER A 820 -14.86 4.29 -2.08
C SER A 820 -13.74 5.27 -1.71
N GLY A 821 -12.78 4.81 -0.90
CA GLY A 821 -11.73 5.66 -0.33
C GLY A 821 -10.72 6.13 -1.37
N LEU A 822 -10.40 5.27 -2.35
CA LEU A 822 -9.43 5.56 -3.41
C LEU A 822 -10.05 6.21 -4.67
N ASN A 823 -11.36 6.48 -4.66
CA ASN A 823 -12.00 7.17 -5.78
C ASN A 823 -11.51 8.62 -5.92
N LYS A 824 -11.76 9.24 -7.09
CA LYS A 824 -11.29 10.61 -7.38
C LYS A 824 -11.79 11.64 -6.37
N THR A 825 -13.06 11.58 -5.97
CA THR A 825 -13.67 12.55 -5.03
C THR A 825 -13.08 12.46 -3.62
N SER A 826 -12.94 11.26 -3.07
CA SER A 826 -12.36 11.02 -1.75
C SER A 826 -10.88 11.39 -1.75
N ARG A 827 -10.11 10.97 -2.77
CA ARG A 827 -8.71 11.38 -2.92
C ARG A 827 -8.55 12.89 -3.06
N ALA A 828 -9.44 13.56 -3.79
CA ALA A 828 -9.39 15.02 -3.92
C ALA A 828 -9.55 15.72 -2.56
N TRP A 829 -10.57 15.38 -1.77
CA TRP A 829 -10.83 16.02 -0.47
C TRP A 829 -9.84 15.63 0.62
N ILE A 830 -9.57 14.33 0.78
CA ILE A 830 -8.63 13.82 1.80
C ILE A 830 -7.21 14.25 1.44
N GLY A 831 -6.85 14.18 0.17
CA GLY A 831 -5.59 14.64 -0.38
C GLY A 831 -5.34 16.11 -0.13
N TRP A 832 -6.28 16.95 -0.56
CA TRP A 832 -6.20 18.40 -0.36
C TRP A 832 -6.10 18.78 1.12
N ALA A 833 -6.91 18.18 2.01
CA ALA A 833 -6.86 18.46 3.44
C ALA A 833 -5.50 18.12 4.07
N ASN A 834 -4.84 17.04 3.65
CA ASN A 834 -3.52 16.65 4.16
C ASN A 834 -2.38 17.54 3.63
N VAL A 835 -2.45 17.95 2.36
CA VAL A 835 -1.51 18.92 1.78
C VAL A 835 -1.67 20.27 2.49
N LEU A 836 -2.91 20.74 2.67
CA LEU A 836 -3.22 21.96 3.41
C LEU A 836 -2.74 21.87 4.86
N GLY A 837 -2.99 20.76 5.55
CA GLY A 837 -2.51 20.51 6.92
C GLY A 837 -1.00 20.64 7.03
N SER A 838 -0.27 19.99 6.14
CA SER A 838 1.20 20.09 6.08
C SER A 838 1.63 21.52 5.78
N TRP A 839 0.97 22.20 4.84
CA TRP A 839 1.26 23.58 4.46
C TRP A 839 1.05 24.59 5.59
N THR A 840 0.01 24.42 6.41
CA THR A 840 -0.21 25.31 7.57
C THR A 840 0.85 25.17 8.66
N MET A 841 1.57 24.05 8.69
CA MET A 841 2.67 23.82 9.64
C MET A 841 4.03 24.23 9.07
N PHE A 842 4.10 24.73 7.83
CA PHE A 842 5.38 25.11 7.22
C PHE A 842 6.14 26.19 8.03
N PRO A 843 5.50 27.26 8.56
CA PRO A 843 6.21 28.24 9.38
C PRO A 843 6.92 27.62 10.59
N LEU A 844 6.28 26.66 11.27
CA LEU A 844 6.88 25.87 12.34
C LEU A 844 8.06 25.04 11.82
N LEU A 845 7.84 24.22 10.79
CA LEU A 845 8.85 23.34 10.24
C LEU A 845 10.08 24.09 9.69
N LYS A 846 9.88 25.29 9.13
CA LYS A 846 10.95 26.16 8.64
C LYS A 846 11.84 26.63 9.78
N ARG A 847 11.27 27.00 10.94
CA ARG A 847 12.03 27.42 12.13
C ARG A 847 12.97 26.31 12.63
N GLU A 848 12.56 25.06 12.47
CA GLU A 848 13.32 23.88 12.91
C GLU A 848 14.27 23.32 11.83
N GLY A 849 14.46 24.02 10.70
CA GLY A 849 15.33 23.58 9.61
C GLY A 849 14.77 22.41 8.78
N LEU A 850 13.46 22.14 8.85
CA LEU A 850 12.77 21.01 8.20
C LEU A 850 12.11 21.37 6.86
N ALA A 851 12.50 22.49 6.24
CA ALA A 851 11.91 22.93 4.96
C ALA A 851 12.09 21.90 3.83
N ILE A 852 13.28 21.29 3.72
CA ILE A 852 13.56 20.27 2.70
C ILE A 852 12.72 18.99 2.92
N PRO A 853 12.75 18.35 4.12
CA PRO A 853 11.83 17.26 4.45
C PRO A 853 10.37 17.58 4.15
N TYR A 854 9.93 18.80 4.48
CA TYR A 854 8.56 19.24 4.21
C TYR A 854 8.21 19.16 2.72
N PHE A 855 9.04 19.73 1.84
CA PHE A 855 8.77 19.71 0.41
C PHE A 855 8.83 18.29 -0.15
N VAL A 856 9.86 17.51 0.21
CA VAL A 856 10.03 16.13 -0.26
C VAL A 856 8.83 15.28 0.13
N MET A 857 8.45 15.25 1.41
CA MET A 857 7.36 14.39 1.87
C MET A 857 6.00 14.84 1.34
N THR A 858 5.73 16.16 1.32
CA THR A 858 4.44 16.69 0.86
C THR A 858 4.26 16.50 -0.65
N LEU A 859 5.30 16.78 -1.46
CA LEU A 859 5.25 16.61 -2.91
C LEU A 859 5.25 15.13 -3.32
N LEU A 860 6.02 14.28 -2.64
CA LEU A 860 5.99 12.84 -2.87
C LEU A 860 4.59 12.28 -2.62
N TRP A 861 3.96 12.63 -1.49
CA TRP A 861 2.62 12.15 -1.18
C TRP A 861 1.56 12.70 -2.15
N ALA A 862 1.68 13.98 -2.55
CA ALA A 862 0.83 14.56 -3.59
C ALA A 862 0.98 13.82 -4.93
N TYR A 863 2.22 13.49 -5.33
CA TYR A 863 2.50 12.70 -6.54
C TYR A 863 1.89 11.31 -6.44
N LEU A 864 2.12 10.60 -5.35
CA LEU A 864 1.59 9.25 -5.12
C LEU A 864 0.07 9.21 -5.25
N LEU A 865 -0.65 10.25 -4.78
CA LEU A 865 -2.11 10.34 -4.90
C LEU A 865 -2.62 11.04 -6.16
N GLY A 866 -1.74 11.50 -7.07
CA GLY A 866 -2.13 12.19 -8.30
C GLY A 866 -2.76 13.57 -8.06
N LEU A 867 -2.23 14.33 -7.10
CA LEU A 867 -2.75 15.62 -6.64
C LEU A 867 -1.86 16.79 -7.10
N PRO A 868 -2.40 18.01 -7.22
CA PRO A 868 -1.58 19.19 -7.50
C PRO A 868 -0.59 19.47 -6.35
N PRO A 869 0.56 20.09 -6.63
CA PRO A 869 1.00 20.58 -7.95
C PRO A 869 1.68 19.51 -8.84
N THR A 870 1.90 18.29 -8.35
CA THR A 870 2.66 17.26 -9.07
C THR A 870 1.86 16.55 -10.16
N SER A 871 0.52 16.50 -10.03
CA SER A 871 -0.37 15.92 -11.04
C SER A 871 -1.78 16.52 -10.98
N ILE A 872 -2.47 16.59 -12.11
CA ILE A 872 -3.87 17.05 -12.21
C ILE A 872 -4.83 15.87 -12.42
N GLU A 873 -4.31 14.64 -12.45
CA GLU A 873 -5.05 13.44 -12.85
C GLU A 873 -6.33 13.19 -12.04
N THR A 874 -6.30 13.49 -10.74
CA THR A 874 -7.47 13.32 -9.86
C THR A 874 -8.67 14.18 -10.28
N TYR A 875 -8.44 15.32 -10.92
CA TYR A 875 -9.50 16.25 -11.36
C TYR A 875 -9.84 16.12 -12.84
N ARG A 876 -9.05 15.38 -13.62
CA ARG A 876 -9.29 15.18 -15.06
C ARG A 876 -10.32 14.08 -15.28
N SER A 877 -11.31 14.35 -16.13
CA SER A 877 -12.21 13.32 -16.64
C SER A 877 -11.54 12.60 -17.81
N ARG A 878 -11.48 11.27 -17.77
CA ARG A 878 -11.00 10.47 -18.93
C ARG A 878 -12.14 9.99 -19.82
N SER A 879 -13.36 9.93 -19.30
CA SER A 879 -14.54 9.47 -20.03
C SER A 879 -15.80 10.17 -19.54
N ALA A 880 -16.75 10.42 -20.46
CA ALA A 880 -18.04 11.03 -20.15
C ALA A 880 -18.88 10.24 -19.11
N LYS A 881 -18.57 8.95 -18.92
CA LYS A 881 -19.24 8.07 -17.94
C LYS A 881 -18.51 7.99 -16.59
N GLU A 882 -17.31 8.57 -16.45
CA GLU A 882 -16.53 8.50 -15.22
C GLU A 882 -17.03 9.55 -14.20
N PRO A 883 -17.35 9.16 -12.94
CA PRO A 883 -17.72 10.13 -11.91
C PRO A 883 -16.53 11.03 -11.59
N THR A 884 -16.66 12.32 -11.93
CA THR A 884 -15.62 13.34 -11.74
C THR A 884 -15.83 14.13 -10.47
N VAL A 885 -14.76 14.79 -10.01
CA VAL A 885 -14.85 15.78 -8.95
C VAL A 885 -15.73 16.94 -9.43
N ARG A 886 -16.69 17.36 -8.60
CA ARG A 886 -17.60 18.47 -8.93
C ARG A 886 -16.81 19.71 -9.31
N ILE A 887 -17.24 20.42 -10.36
CA ILE A 887 -16.55 21.62 -10.88
C ILE A 887 -16.28 22.64 -9.78
N LEU A 888 -17.26 22.91 -8.90
CA LEU A 888 -17.07 23.81 -7.77
C LEU A 888 -15.96 23.36 -6.82
N THR A 889 -15.90 22.06 -6.48
CA THR A 889 -14.83 21.50 -5.66
C THR A 889 -13.48 21.63 -6.36
N THR A 890 -13.42 21.37 -7.67
CA THR A 890 -12.21 21.57 -8.48
C THR A 890 -11.73 23.02 -8.40
N LEU A 891 -12.61 23.99 -8.66
CA LEU A 891 -12.26 25.42 -8.60
C LEU A 891 -11.74 25.83 -7.22
N ILE A 892 -12.41 25.39 -6.15
CA ILE A 892 -11.98 25.65 -4.77
C ILE A 892 -10.59 25.07 -4.54
N HIS A 893 -10.38 23.78 -4.81
CA HIS A 893 -9.10 23.13 -4.55
C HIS A 893 -7.97 23.79 -5.34
N PHE A 894 -8.18 24.10 -6.64
CA PHE A 894 -7.18 24.78 -7.46
C PHE A 894 -6.87 26.19 -6.95
N ALA A 895 -7.85 26.95 -6.48
CA ALA A 895 -7.61 28.25 -5.85
C ALA A 895 -6.70 28.11 -4.61
N PHE A 896 -6.93 27.09 -3.77
CA PHE A 896 -6.05 26.80 -2.63
C PHE A 896 -4.67 26.34 -3.06
N TYR A 897 -4.54 25.41 -4.01
CA TYR A 897 -3.22 24.97 -4.50
C TYR A 897 -2.41 26.12 -5.08
N LEU A 898 -3.04 26.98 -5.90
CA LEU A 898 -2.39 28.17 -6.44
C LEU A 898 -1.99 29.15 -5.33
N SER A 899 -2.86 29.34 -4.33
CA SER A 899 -2.55 30.19 -3.17
C SER A 899 -1.39 29.65 -2.34
N MET A 900 -1.31 28.33 -2.13
CA MET A 900 -0.22 27.69 -1.39
C MET A 900 1.11 27.82 -2.13
N VAL A 901 1.13 27.59 -3.45
CA VAL A 901 2.33 27.77 -4.28
C VAL A 901 2.74 29.24 -4.33
N GLY A 902 1.79 30.15 -4.59
CA GLY A 902 2.04 31.58 -4.61
C GLY A 902 2.55 32.11 -3.27
N TRP A 903 2.01 31.64 -2.16
CA TRP A 903 2.48 31.98 -0.83
C TRP A 903 3.92 31.52 -0.60
N HIS A 904 4.29 30.29 -1.00
CA HIS A 904 5.68 29.80 -0.88
C HIS A 904 6.66 30.64 -1.70
N VAL A 905 6.27 31.05 -2.91
CA VAL A 905 7.09 31.93 -3.74
C VAL A 905 7.25 33.30 -3.07
N LEU A 906 6.15 33.91 -2.61
CA LEU A 906 6.18 35.21 -1.97
C LEU A 906 6.98 35.19 -0.66
N GLU A 907 6.77 34.18 0.19
CA GLU A 907 7.50 34.04 1.47
C GLU A 907 9.00 33.85 1.28
N ALA A 908 9.41 33.18 0.20
CA ALA A 908 10.82 32.94 -0.11
C ALA A 908 11.54 34.17 -0.70
N PHE A 909 10.86 34.98 -1.51
CA PHE A 909 11.50 36.06 -2.28
C PHE A 909 11.13 37.47 -1.84
N VAL A 910 10.05 37.65 -1.08
CA VAL A 910 9.56 38.97 -0.67
C VAL A 910 9.70 39.10 0.86
N PRO A 911 10.58 39.98 1.36
CA PRO A 911 10.68 40.20 2.80
C PRO A 911 9.38 40.80 3.34
N PRO A 912 8.97 40.44 4.57
CA PRO A 912 7.80 41.05 5.19
C PRO A 912 8.03 42.56 5.37
N PRO A 913 7.01 43.41 5.13
CA PRO A 913 7.11 44.84 5.40
C PRO A 913 7.50 45.13 6.86
N GLU A 914 8.30 46.17 7.11
CA GLU A 914 8.79 46.52 8.45
C GLU A 914 7.65 46.74 9.47
N ASN A 915 6.52 47.28 9.02
CA ASN A 915 5.35 47.49 9.86
C ASN A 915 4.51 46.22 10.11
N LYS A 916 4.83 45.09 9.46
CA LYS A 916 4.10 43.82 9.52
C LYS A 916 5.06 42.62 9.42
N PRO A 917 5.91 42.38 10.44
CA PRO A 917 6.92 41.31 10.40
C PRO A 917 6.31 39.90 10.28
N ASP A 918 5.12 39.67 10.84
CA ASP A 918 4.44 38.37 10.83
C ASP A 918 3.52 38.18 9.61
N LEU A 919 3.58 39.03 8.58
CA LEU A 919 2.61 39.06 7.48
C LEU A 919 2.41 37.68 6.84
N TRP A 920 3.50 37.00 6.49
CA TRP A 920 3.43 35.70 5.82
C TRP A 920 2.84 34.62 6.71
N VAL A 921 3.22 34.59 7.98
CA VAL A 921 2.69 33.64 8.97
C VAL A 921 1.19 33.84 9.18
N VAL A 922 0.75 35.10 9.31
CA VAL A 922 -0.68 35.43 9.45
C VAL A 922 -1.45 35.06 8.19
N LEU A 923 -0.91 35.35 7.00
CA LEU A 923 -1.56 34.99 5.74
C LEU A 923 -1.71 33.47 5.59
N ASN A 924 -0.69 32.71 5.99
CA ASN A 924 -0.74 31.25 6.05
C ASN A 924 -1.90 30.78 6.95
N ALA A 925 -1.98 31.31 8.17
CA ALA A 925 -3.04 30.98 9.12
C ALA A 925 -4.44 31.36 8.60
N LEU A 926 -4.61 32.51 7.94
CA LEU A 926 -5.90 32.94 7.37
C LEU A 926 -6.39 32.02 6.26
N ILE A 927 -5.53 31.73 5.29
CA ILE A 927 -5.85 30.81 4.19
C ILE A 927 -6.12 29.42 4.78
N GLY A 928 -5.25 28.94 5.67
CA GLY A 928 -5.39 27.67 6.38
C GLY A 928 -6.74 27.53 7.08
N ALA A 929 -7.13 28.52 7.88
CA ALA A 929 -8.39 28.51 8.64
C ALA A 929 -9.61 28.41 7.71
N SER A 930 -9.60 29.13 6.57
CA SER A 930 -10.68 29.04 5.58
C SER A 930 -10.76 27.66 4.92
N GLY A 931 -9.63 27.04 4.61
CA GLY A 931 -9.59 25.68 4.07
C GLY A 931 -10.02 24.63 5.10
N PHE A 932 -9.61 24.76 6.36
CA PHE A 932 -10.06 23.86 7.42
C PHE A 932 -11.55 24.00 7.72
N ALA A 933 -12.13 25.20 7.61
CA ALA A 933 -13.58 25.38 7.66
C ALA A 933 -14.30 24.61 6.53
N LEU A 934 -13.76 24.62 5.31
CA LEU A 934 -14.31 23.83 4.20
C LEU A 934 -14.14 22.32 4.41
N ALA A 935 -13.00 21.87 4.95
CA ALA A 935 -12.79 20.46 5.31
C ALA A 935 -13.78 20.01 6.41
N TYR A 936 -14.03 20.84 7.42
CA TYR A 936 -15.04 20.62 8.44
C TYR A 936 -16.44 20.47 7.84
N LEU A 937 -16.87 21.42 6.99
CA LEU A 937 -18.18 21.39 6.34
C LEU A 937 -18.33 20.16 5.45
N TRP A 938 -17.28 19.77 4.73
CA TRP A 938 -17.28 18.54 3.95
C TRP A 938 -17.42 17.30 4.82
N SER A 939 -16.66 17.18 5.92
CA SER A 939 -16.75 16.04 6.83
C SER A 939 -18.14 15.91 7.47
N VAL A 940 -18.73 17.02 7.90
CA VAL A 940 -20.10 17.04 8.45
C VAL A 940 -21.12 16.67 7.38
N GLY A 941 -21.02 17.24 6.18
CA GLY A 941 -21.90 16.93 5.05
C GLY A 941 -21.80 15.47 4.63
N TYR A 942 -20.58 14.92 4.61
CA TYR A 942 -20.33 13.51 4.30
C TYR A 942 -20.95 12.58 5.36
N LEU A 943 -20.79 12.91 6.65
CA LEU A 943 -21.42 12.18 7.76
C LEU A 943 -22.96 12.19 7.64
N VAL A 944 -23.56 13.36 7.46
CA VAL A 944 -25.02 13.51 7.35
C VAL A 944 -25.54 12.79 6.11
N GLY A 945 -24.86 12.92 4.97
CA GLY A 945 -25.21 12.23 3.74
C GLY A 945 -25.20 10.71 3.90
N GLN A 946 -24.18 10.14 4.53
CA GLN A 946 -24.13 8.71 4.82
C GLN A 946 -25.18 8.27 5.84
N ALA A 947 -25.46 9.07 6.86
CA ALA A 947 -26.52 8.76 7.82
C ALA A 947 -27.91 8.76 7.16
N TRP A 948 -28.14 9.69 6.23
CA TRP A 948 -29.39 9.79 5.47
C TRP A 948 -29.63 8.55 4.62
N THR A 949 -28.63 8.09 3.86
CA THR A 949 -28.77 6.89 3.02
C THR A 949 -29.06 5.63 3.83
N ILE A 950 -28.50 5.54 5.04
CA ILE A 950 -28.82 4.46 5.99
C ILE A 950 -30.25 4.58 6.52
N GLY A 951 -30.74 5.79 6.76
CA GLY A 951 -32.09 6.05 7.25
C GLY A 951 -33.20 5.81 6.22
N THR A 952 -32.92 6.00 4.94
CA THR A 952 -33.91 5.85 3.84
C THR A 952 -33.82 4.52 3.08
N GLY A 953 -32.82 3.68 3.36
CA GLY A 953 -32.71 2.36 2.73
C GLY A 953 -33.83 1.41 3.18
N PRO A 954 -34.36 0.52 2.31
CA PRO A 954 -35.38 -0.44 2.70
C PRO A 954 -34.87 -1.27 3.88
N SER A 955 -35.67 -1.34 4.95
CA SER A 955 -35.33 -2.08 6.16
C SER A 955 -34.94 -3.52 5.78
N ALA A 956 -33.80 -3.99 6.28
CA ALA A 956 -33.23 -5.31 5.96
C ALA A 956 -34.18 -6.51 6.21
N ASP A 957 -35.35 -6.28 6.82
CA ASP A 957 -36.43 -7.25 6.96
C ASP A 957 -37.15 -7.60 5.64
N THR A 958 -37.05 -6.77 4.58
CA THR A 958 -37.65 -7.12 3.27
C THR A 958 -36.75 -8.03 2.42
N ALA A 959 -35.43 -8.00 2.64
CA ALA A 959 -34.46 -8.82 1.89
C ALA A 959 -34.37 -10.28 2.38
N LYS A 960 -34.86 -10.58 3.59
CA LYS A 960 -34.91 -11.95 4.12
C LYS A 960 -36.17 -12.74 3.73
N LYS A 961 -37.13 -12.12 3.04
CA LYS A 961 -38.35 -12.80 2.57
C LYS A 961 -38.30 -13.22 1.10
N THR A 962 -37.19 -12.97 0.40
CA THR A 962 -37.04 -13.26 -1.04
C THR A 962 -35.71 -13.93 -1.39
N GLN A 963 -35.10 -14.66 -0.45
CA GLN A 963 -34.03 -15.62 -0.73
C GLN A 963 -34.38 -17.00 -0.19
#